data_AF-A0A949ZQX9-F1
#
_entry.id   AF-A0A949ZQX9-F1
#
_cell.length_a   1.000
_cell.length_b   1.000
_cell.length_c   1.000
_cell.angle_alpha   90.00
_cell.angle_beta   90.00
_cell.angle_gamma   90.00
#
_symmetry.space_group_name_H-M   'P 1'
#
loop_
_entity.id
_entity.type
_entity.pdbx_description
1 polymer ?
#
loop_
_entity_poly.entity_id
_entity_poly.type
_entity_poly.pdbx_seq_one_letter_code
_entity_poly.pdbx_strand_id
1 'polypeptide(L)'
;MPSVVHAACPHDCPDACAVLITVEGGRAVRIQGDPRHPVTRGFLCAKVARYLDRVYSPDRVLYPARRIGPKGSGQGSWLRITWDEALTEITASFRRISADFGPEAILPYSYGGTLGVLNNASMDRRFFHRLGASQLERTICASTGGEALLSVVGRKMGTEPEQFAASRYIIAWGANIHGNNVHLWPFIEEARRQGAKLVVIDPYRTRTAKCADWYLPIVPGTDAALALGMMHVIIGNRLHDESYIARHTSGFEELRERVRDYTPERVASWTGIAAHDVIRLATEYATQRPAVIRVNYGVQRSDRGGMAVRAIALLPCITGSWMEIGGGLQLSLSGAFKLNREALEMPQLMLASPLGRPARVVNMSQLGSALHDLDNPPLKSLFVYNSNPAAIAPHHNRVVSGLLRPGLFTVVHEQFFTDTTDYADIVLPATTFFEHKELQTAYGHHYVQVSDQAIAPVGEAKSNVELFRELALKMGFAEPCFRESVDEMIDLALSAPDSALDGIDRLRLEKEHWVRLKLPPASPAAAPSSGGASAAFRPFAAGFPTPSGKALLYNQALIPLGLDPVASFTPPEESRHSPAANRYPLEMLARKADNFLNSTFCNIESLQPLEDTGALEISAADAAARGIHHGDRVRVWNGRGELELNAYVNGAVQPGVVAAKLGWGRFAKSRVTLNALTSERLADMGGGPTFYSCLVEVEKLRE
;
A
#
# COMPACT_ATOMS: atom_id res chain seq x y z
N MET A 1 30.57 10.38 24.06
CA MET A 1 30.70 8.96 23.68
C MET A 1 29.60 8.65 22.67
N PRO A 2 29.84 7.81 21.65
CA PRO A 2 28.79 7.33 20.77
C PRO A 2 27.72 6.60 21.58
N SER A 3 26.45 6.88 21.31
CA SER A 3 25.31 6.09 21.81
C SER A 3 24.65 5.35 20.65
N VAL A 4 23.96 4.25 20.96
CA VAL A 4 23.16 3.51 19.98
C VAL A 4 21.71 3.54 20.43
N VAL A 5 20.83 4.00 19.55
CA VAL A 5 19.39 4.13 19.79
C VAL A 5 18.64 3.13 18.92
N HIS A 6 17.65 2.45 19.51
CA HIS A 6 16.76 1.58 18.75
C HIS A 6 15.64 2.39 18.11
N ALA A 7 15.39 2.16 16.84
CA ALA A 7 14.27 2.76 16.12
C ALA A 7 13.59 1.71 15.23
N ALA A 8 12.43 2.06 14.67
CA ALA A 8 11.74 1.22 13.70
C ALA A 8 11.41 2.03 12.45
N CYS A 9 11.70 1.47 11.27
CA CYS A 9 11.45 2.12 9.99
C CYS A 9 9.94 2.18 9.70
N PRO A 10 9.33 3.38 9.56
CA PRO A 10 7.88 3.51 9.41
C PRO A 10 7.43 3.60 7.94
N HIS A 11 8.30 3.29 6.98
CA HIS A 11 7.95 3.41 5.56
C HIS A 11 6.87 2.42 5.11
N ASP A 12 6.16 2.76 4.02
CA ASP A 12 5.12 1.97 3.35
C ASP A 12 5.61 0.65 2.75
N CYS A 13 6.07 -0.26 3.61
CA CYS A 13 6.65 -1.57 3.34
C CYS A 13 6.19 -2.55 4.43
N PRO A 14 6.01 -3.85 4.14
CA PRO A 14 5.51 -4.83 5.10
C PRO A 14 6.35 -5.02 6.37
N ASP A 15 7.60 -4.58 6.34
CA ASP A 15 8.67 -5.10 7.21
C ASP A 15 8.91 -4.33 8.51
N ALA A 16 8.44 -3.07 8.61
CA ALA A 16 8.64 -2.23 9.79
C ALA A 16 10.03 -2.37 10.45
N CYS A 17 11.11 -2.30 9.66
CA CYS A 17 12.41 -2.85 10.06
C CYS A 17 12.90 -2.30 11.40
N ALA A 18 13.32 -3.18 12.32
CA ALA A 18 14.08 -2.81 13.51
C ALA A 18 15.48 -2.31 13.10
N VAL A 19 15.85 -1.11 13.56
CA VAL A 19 17.12 -0.46 13.21
C VAL A 19 17.85 0.06 14.44
N LEU A 20 19.17 0.16 14.33
CA LEU A 20 20.07 0.74 15.31
C LEU A 20 20.72 1.98 14.70
N ILE A 21 20.59 3.10 15.39
CA ILE A 21 21.13 4.40 14.97
C ILE A 21 22.28 4.76 15.91
N THR A 22 23.49 4.90 15.38
CA THR A 22 24.65 5.38 16.16
C THR A 22 24.68 6.90 16.12
N VAL A 23 24.77 7.52 17.31
CA VAL A 23 24.71 8.98 17.50
C VAL A 23 25.98 9.45 18.18
N GLU A 24 26.63 10.45 17.59
CA GLU A 24 27.85 11.08 18.09
C GLU A 24 27.68 12.60 18.10
N GLY A 25 27.91 13.23 19.24
CA GLY A 25 27.76 14.69 19.37
C GLY A 25 26.36 15.21 19.02
N GLY A 26 25.32 14.41 19.26
CA GLY A 26 23.92 14.75 18.91
C GLY A 26 23.57 14.57 17.43
N ARG A 27 24.49 14.03 16.62
CA ARG A 27 24.29 13.76 15.19
C ARG A 27 24.28 12.26 14.92
N ALA A 28 23.34 11.79 14.11
CA ALA A 28 23.33 10.40 13.64
C ALA A 28 24.46 10.21 12.62
N VAL A 29 25.31 9.22 12.84
CA VAL A 29 26.49 8.95 11.99
C VAL A 29 26.44 7.59 11.30
N ARG A 30 25.60 6.67 11.79
CA ARG A 30 25.41 5.35 11.18
C ARG A 30 24.01 4.82 11.42
N ILE A 31 23.45 4.11 10.44
CA ILE A 31 22.25 3.30 10.55
C ILE A 31 22.58 1.86 10.12
N GLN A 32 22.08 0.89 10.87
CA GLN A 32 22.16 -0.55 10.57
C GLN A 32 20.88 -1.25 11.01
N GLY A 33 20.56 -2.42 10.46
CA GLY A 33 19.44 -3.22 10.98
C GLY A 33 19.80 -3.85 12.32
N ASP A 34 18.81 -4.11 13.17
CA ASP A 34 19.02 -4.91 14.38
C ASP A 34 19.15 -6.40 13.99
N PRO A 35 20.32 -7.04 14.18
CA PRO A 35 20.52 -8.45 13.84
C PRO A 35 19.66 -9.41 14.68
N ARG A 36 19.13 -8.96 15.83
CA ARG A 36 18.32 -9.76 16.73
C ARG A 36 16.87 -9.89 16.28
N HIS A 37 16.39 -8.97 15.43
CA HIS A 37 14.99 -8.98 15.00
C HIS A 37 14.70 -10.21 14.12
N PRO A 38 13.72 -11.08 14.46
CA PRO A 38 13.62 -12.42 13.86
C PRO A 38 13.35 -12.47 12.34
N VAL A 39 12.70 -11.44 11.82
CA VAL A 39 12.32 -11.35 10.40
C VAL A 39 13.35 -10.57 9.59
N THR A 40 13.71 -9.37 10.04
CA THR A 40 14.62 -8.49 9.27
C THR A 40 16.09 -8.82 9.42
N ARG A 41 16.50 -9.48 10.51
CA ARG A 41 17.82 -10.11 10.69
C ARG A 41 19.01 -9.20 10.35
N GLY A 42 18.92 -7.92 10.69
CA GLY A 42 20.01 -6.95 10.54
C GLY A 42 20.24 -6.37 9.14
N PHE A 43 19.56 -6.88 8.10
CA PHE A 43 19.68 -6.34 6.75
C PHE A 43 18.76 -5.13 6.54
N LEU A 44 19.17 -4.19 5.68
CA LEU A 44 18.39 -3.02 5.29
C LEU A 44 18.30 -2.93 3.76
N CYS A 45 17.14 -2.50 3.26
CA CYS A 45 17.00 -2.18 1.84
C CYS A 45 17.86 -0.96 1.44
N ALA A 46 18.16 -0.83 0.14
CA ALA A 46 19.00 0.25 -0.40
C ALA A 46 18.56 1.66 0.05
N LYS A 47 17.24 1.86 0.20
CA LYS A 47 16.63 3.13 0.65
C LYS A 47 17.04 3.50 2.08
N VAL A 48 16.86 2.56 3.01
CA VAL A 48 17.06 2.81 4.45
C VAL A 48 18.54 2.72 4.83
N ALA A 49 19.33 1.92 4.12
CA ALA A 49 20.79 1.90 4.30
C ALA A 49 21.44 3.28 4.05
N ARG A 50 20.79 4.13 3.25
CA ARG A 50 21.23 5.50 2.92
C ARG A 50 20.39 6.59 3.58
N TYR A 51 19.71 6.27 4.68
CA TYR A 51 18.76 7.22 5.29
C TYR A 51 19.41 8.50 5.83
N LEU A 52 20.71 8.46 6.16
CA LEU A 52 21.47 9.66 6.55
C LEU A 52 21.52 10.71 5.43
N ASP A 53 21.60 10.29 4.16
CA ASP A 53 21.53 11.18 2.99
C ASP A 53 20.21 11.95 2.96
N ARG A 54 19.13 11.35 3.49
CA ARG A 54 17.81 11.98 3.62
C ARG A 54 17.75 12.93 4.82
N VAL A 55 18.21 12.49 5.99
CA VAL A 55 18.17 13.30 7.23
C VAL A 55 18.96 14.60 7.07
N TYR A 56 20.12 14.52 6.39
CA TYR A 56 21.02 15.66 6.22
C TYR A 56 21.10 16.16 4.78
N SER A 57 20.10 15.85 3.96
CA SER A 57 20.02 16.36 2.60
C SER A 57 20.02 17.90 2.60
N PRO A 58 20.76 18.54 1.67
CA PRO A 58 20.68 19.99 1.50
C PRO A 58 19.30 20.46 1.04
N ASP A 59 18.50 19.58 0.43
CA ASP A 59 17.15 19.90 -0.08
C ASP A 59 16.04 19.77 0.98
N ARG A 60 16.42 19.46 2.23
CA ARG A 60 15.46 19.25 3.32
C ARG A 60 14.76 20.56 3.67
N VAL A 61 13.44 20.50 3.87
CA VAL A 61 12.68 21.63 4.42
C VAL A 61 13.03 21.76 5.90
N LEU A 62 13.73 22.83 6.26
CA LEU A 62 14.18 23.07 7.63
C LEU A 62 13.35 24.11 8.38
N TYR A 63 12.59 24.94 7.67
CA TYR A 63 11.87 26.07 8.22
C TYR A 63 10.50 26.23 7.56
N PRO A 64 9.49 26.76 8.26
CA PRO A 64 8.24 27.16 7.62
C PRO A 64 8.48 28.15 6.49
N ALA A 65 7.75 28.00 5.39
CA ALA A 65 7.89 28.84 4.21
C ALA A 65 6.51 29.24 3.65
N ARG A 66 6.37 30.50 3.27
CA ARG A 66 5.20 31.08 2.60
C ARG A 66 5.51 31.32 1.13
N ARG A 67 4.56 31.01 0.26
CA ARG A 67 4.67 31.32 -1.17
C ARG A 67 4.53 32.83 -1.42
N ILE A 68 5.42 33.39 -2.24
CA ILE A 68 5.39 34.80 -2.68
C ILE A 68 5.13 34.99 -4.19
N GLY A 69 4.95 33.90 -4.93
CA GLY A 69 4.59 33.90 -6.36
C GLY A 69 3.31 33.12 -6.66
N PRO A 70 2.87 33.01 -7.92
CA PRO A 70 1.72 32.19 -8.28
C PRO A 70 1.98 30.70 -7.99
N LYS A 71 0.92 29.92 -7.74
CA LYS A 71 1.02 28.44 -7.66
C LYS A 71 1.62 27.89 -8.95
N GLY A 72 2.49 26.90 -8.84
CA GLY A 72 3.25 26.32 -9.94
C GLY A 72 4.55 27.07 -10.29
N SER A 73 4.79 28.28 -9.76
CA SER A 73 6.12 28.89 -9.82
C SER A 73 7.04 28.16 -8.85
N GLY A 74 8.15 27.59 -9.35
CA GLY A 74 8.99 26.63 -8.61
C GLY A 74 9.66 27.15 -7.34
N GLN A 75 10.73 26.50 -6.90
CA GLN A 75 11.35 26.72 -5.58
C GLN A 75 11.87 28.15 -5.30
N GLY A 76 12.05 29.00 -6.32
CA GLY A 76 12.44 30.41 -6.12
C GLY A 76 11.34 31.31 -5.52
N SER A 77 10.14 30.78 -5.31
CA SER A 77 8.95 31.55 -4.89
C SER A 77 8.62 31.40 -3.40
N TRP A 78 9.61 31.16 -2.53
CA TRP A 78 9.40 30.93 -1.10
C TRP A 78 10.07 31.98 -0.22
N LEU A 79 9.33 32.48 0.76
CA LEU A 79 9.81 33.31 1.84
C LEU A 79 9.79 32.49 3.13
N ARG A 80 10.93 32.36 3.82
CA ARG A 80 10.97 31.78 5.17
C ARG A 80 10.12 32.63 6.11
N ILE A 81 9.28 31.97 6.89
CA ILE A 81 8.47 32.58 7.97
C ILE A 81 8.69 31.80 9.26
N THR A 82 8.26 32.37 10.38
CA THR A 82 8.26 31.68 11.67
C THR A 82 7.09 30.70 11.76
N TRP A 83 7.19 29.75 12.70
CA TRP A 83 6.07 28.87 13.05
C TRP A 83 4.83 29.65 13.51
N ASP A 84 5.00 30.71 14.30
CA ASP A 84 3.85 31.48 14.79
C ASP A 84 3.10 32.20 13.66
N GLU A 85 3.83 32.79 12.71
CA GLU A 85 3.24 33.39 11.51
C GLU A 85 2.49 32.35 10.67
N ALA A 86 3.10 31.17 10.46
CA ALA A 86 2.51 30.09 9.69
C ALA A 86 1.21 29.59 10.34
N LEU A 87 1.24 29.26 11.64
CA LEU A 87 0.07 28.78 12.39
C LEU A 87 -1.03 29.85 12.45
N THR A 88 -0.65 31.13 12.60
CA THR A 88 -1.61 32.25 12.58
C THR A 88 -2.33 32.32 11.24
N GLU A 89 -1.61 32.27 10.13
CA GLU A 89 -2.20 32.34 8.79
C GLU A 89 -3.07 31.11 8.46
N ILE A 90 -2.62 29.91 8.83
CA ILE A 90 -3.38 28.66 8.63
C ILE A 90 -4.68 28.73 9.41
N THR A 91 -4.62 29.04 10.70
CA THR A 91 -5.82 29.07 11.56
C THR A 91 -6.77 30.22 11.20
N ALA A 92 -6.26 31.38 10.77
CA ALA A 92 -7.08 32.45 10.24
C ALA A 92 -7.81 32.03 8.96
N SER A 93 -7.11 31.36 8.04
CA SER A 93 -7.69 30.83 6.80
C SER A 93 -8.74 29.77 7.07
N PHE A 94 -8.49 28.85 8.00
CA PHE A 94 -9.47 27.83 8.39
C PHE A 94 -10.72 28.44 9.04
N ARG A 95 -10.57 29.40 9.96
CA ARG A 95 -11.73 30.11 10.54
C ARG A 95 -12.56 30.80 9.48
N ARG A 96 -11.91 31.52 8.56
CA ARG A 96 -12.59 32.21 7.45
C ARG A 96 -13.31 31.23 6.53
N ILE A 97 -12.63 30.16 6.09
CA ILE A 97 -13.23 29.13 5.22
C ILE A 97 -14.42 28.46 5.91
N SER A 98 -14.29 28.10 7.19
CA SER A 98 -15.39 27.51 7.95
C SER A 98 -16.58 28.46 8.11
N ALA A 99 -16.34 29.76 8.28
CA ALA A 99 -17.41 30.76 8.38
C ALA A 99 -18.11 31.00 7.02
N ASP A 100 -17.33 31.09 5.94
CA ASP A 100 -17.84 31.44 4.61
C ASP A 100 -18.49 30.25 3.89
N PHE A 101 -17.97 29.03 4.08
CA PHE A 101 -18.35 27.83 3.30
C PHE A 101 -18.70 26.61 4.16
N GLY A 102 -18.56 26.68 5.47
CA GLY A 102 -18.67 25.53 6.37
C GLY A 102 -17.35 24.73 6.47
N PRO A 103 -17.11 24.04 7.61
CA PRO A 103 -15.83 23.39 7.88
C PRO A 103 -15.54 22.20 6.94
N GLU A 104 -16.58 21.59 6.36
CA GLU A 104 -16.44 20.55 5.34
C GLU A 104 -15.75 21.04 4.05
N ALA A 105 -15.58 22.35 3.85
CA ALA A 105 -14.78 22.91 2.76
C ALA A 105 -13.25 22.71 2.94
N ILE A 106 -12.82 22.18 4.09
CA ILE A 106 -11.43 21.83 4.39
C ILE A 106 -11.26 20.32 4.30
N LEU A 107 -10.26 19.85 3.53
CA LEU A 107 -9.91 18.44 3.41
C LEU A 107 -8.46 18.17 3.88
N PRO A 108 -8.25 17.37 4.93
CA PRO A 108 -6.95 16.74 5.17
C PRO A 108 -6.68 15.65 4.13
N TYR A 109 -5.49 15.64 3.53
CA TYR A 109 -5.06 14.61 2.58
C TYR A 109 -3.78 13.91 3.05
N SER A 110 -3.90 12.66 3.48
CA SER A 110 -2.77 11.90 4.05
C SER A 110 -2.87 10.40 3.84
N TYR A 111 -1.71 9.74 3.73
CA TYR A 111 -1.59 8.29 3.61
C TYR A 111 -0.26 7.80 4.23
N GLY A 112 0.47 6.90 3.56
CA GLY A 112 1.62 6.16 4.08
C GLY A 112 3.01 6.81 3.89
N GLY A 113 3.12 8.14 3.87
CA GLY A 113 4.43 8.80 3.96
C GLY A 113 5.19 8.40 5.23
N THR A 114 4.45 8.17 6.32
CA THR A 114 4.85 7.40 7.50
C THR A 114 3.68 6.49 7.90
N LEU A 115 4.02 5.28 8.37
CA LEU A 115 3.09 4.29 8.93
C LEU A 115 3.27 4.12 10.45
N GLY A 116 4.00 5.04 11.09
CA GLY A 116 4.00 5.17 12.54
C GLY A 116 2.59 5.39 13.06
N VAL A 117 2.18 4.70 14.13
CA VAL A 117 0.78 4.68 14.59
C VAL A 117 0.29 6.10 14.89
N LEU A 118 1.07 6.88 15.64
CA LEU A 118 0.67 8.22 16.04
C LEU A 118 0.78 9.21 14.88
N ASN A 119 1.90 9.22 14.15
CA ASN A 119 2.09 10.17 13.06
C ASN A 119 1.25 9.83 11.81
N ASN A 120 0.64 8.64 11.70
CA ASN A 120 -0.27 8.30 10.60
C ASN A 120 -1.73 8.73 10.86
N ALA A 121 -2.26 8.41 12.05
CA ALA A 121 -3.65 8.71 12.41
C ALA A 121 -3.83 8.80 13.93
N SER A 122 -3.68 10.00 14.50
CA SER A 122 -3.96 10.27 15.92
C SER A 122 -4.36 11.75 16.16
N MET A 123 -3.42 12.62 16.51
CA MET A 123 -3.67 14.04 16.81
C MET A 123 -4.25 14.80 15.61
N ASP A 124 -3.88 14.40 14.38
CA ASP A 124 -4.50 14.91 13.15
C ASP A 124 -6.02 14.65 13.14
N ARG A 125 -6.43 13.43 13.50
CA ARG A 125 -7.84 13.04 13.56
C ARG A 125 -8.56 13.84 14.61
N ARG A 126 -8.00 13.96 15.81
CA ARG A 126 -8.58 14.79 16.87
C ARG A 126 -8.81 16.23 16.41
N PHE A 127 -7.81 16.84 15.77
CA PHE A 127 -7.87 18.20 15.28
C PHE A 127 -8.95 18.38 14.21
N PHE A 128 -8.93 17.55 13.15
CA PHE A 128 -9.87 17.68 12.03
C PHE A 128 -11.30 17.27 12.41
N HIS A 129 -11.47 16.25 13.27
CA HIS A 129 -12.78 15.90 13.83
C HIS A 129 -13.35 17.08 14.61
N ARG A 130 -12.55 17.69 15.49
CA ARG A 130 -13.00 18.83 16.31
C ARG A 130 -13.29 20.09 15.49
N LEU A 131 -12.56 20.30 14.40
CA LEU A 131 -12.80 21.36 13.43
C LEU A 131 -14.10 21.15 12.63
N GLY A 132 -14.52 19.90 12.43
CA GLY A 132 -15.63 19.53 11.55
C GLY A 132 -15.23 19.44 10.07
N ALA A 133 -13.94 19.24 9.78
CA ALA A 133 -13.42 19.14 8.42
C ALA A 133 -13.90 17.86 7.71
N SER A 134 -13.85 17.86 6.37
CA SER A 134 -14.13 16.64 5.60
C SER A 134 -13.22 15.49 6.05
N GLN A 135 -13.74 14.28 6.03
CA GLN A 135 -12.98 13.07 6.28
C GLN A 135 -12.36 12.56 4.97
N LEU A 136 -11.18 11.95 5.07
CA LEU A 136 -10.50 11.32 3.95
C LEU A 136 -10.58 9.80 4.09
N GLU A 137 -11.20 9.15 3.10
CA GLU A 137 -11.16 7.70 2.96
C GLU A 137 -9.81 7.29 2.37
N ARG A 138 -9.03 6.50 3.13
CA ARG A 138 -7.64 6.16 2.81
C ARG A 138 -7.52 4.84 2.03
N THR A 139 -7.85 4.86 0.76
CA THR A 139 -8.04 3.66 -0.09
C THR A 139 -6.94 3.39 -1.12
N ILE A 140 -5.98 4.30 -1.32
CA ILE A 140 -5.08 4.26 -2.50
C ILE A 140 -4.12 3.06 -2.59
N CYS A 141 -3.89 2.34 -1.48
CA CYS A 141 -3.04 1.15 -1.48
C CYS A 141 -3.85 -0.10 -1.15
N ALA A 142 -4.05 -0.45 0.12
CA ALA A 142 -4.36 -1.83 0.52
C ALA A 142 -5.86 -2.18 0.69
N SER A 143 -6.79 -1.25 0.47
CA SER A 143 -8.20 -1.44 0.85
C SER A 143 -8.91 -2.52 0.02
N THR A 144 -8.77 -2.50 -1.31
CA THR A 144 -9.44 -3.44 -2.22
C THR A 144 -9.15 -4.91 -1.91
N GLY A 145 -7.87 -5.28 -1.78
CA GLY A 145 -7.48 -6.63 -1.41
C GLY A 145 -7.74 -6.96 0.06
N GLY A 146 -7.74 -5.94 0.94
CA GLY A 146 -8.15 -6.09 2.33
C GLY A 146 -9.61 -6.52 2.46
N GLU A 147 -10.53 -5.80 1.82
CA GLU A 147 -11.96 -6.13 1.80
C GLU A 147 -12.23 -7.47 1.10
N ALA A 148 -11.51 -7.76 0.02
CA ALA A 148 -11.58 -9.06 -0.63
C ALA A 148 -11.19 -10.22 0.32
N LEU A 149 -10.11 -10.06 1.07
CA LEU A 149 -9.68 -11.07 2.05
C LEU A 149 -10.68 -11.20 3.21
N LEU A 150 -11.20 -10.09 3.73
CA LEU A 150 -12.26 -10.09 4.75
C LEU A 150 -13.52 -10.82 4.26
N SER A 151 -13.89 -10.65 2.99
CA SER A 151 -15.06 -11.30 2.40
C SER A 151 -14.99 -12.83 2.35
N VAL A 152 -13.77 -13.41 2.44
CA VAL A 152 -13.55 -14.86 2.42
C VAL A 152 -13.25 -15.39 3.81
N VAL A 153 -12.23 -14.84 4.48
CA VAL A 153 -11.67 -15.41 5.71
C VAL A 153 -11.95 -14.57 6.96
N GLY A 154 -12.69 -13.46 6.83
CA GLY A 154 -13.15 -12.62 7.96
C GLY A 154 -12.07 -11.80 8.66
N ARG A 155 -10.78 -11.97 8.31
CA ARG A 155 -9.67 -11.23 8.92
C ARG A 155 -8.46 -11.11 7.99
N LYS A 156 -7.76 -9.97 8.05
CA LYS A 156 -6.46 -9.76 7.39
C LYS A 156 -5.34 -10.46 8.17
N MET A 157 -5.33 -11.79 8.10
CA MET A 157 -4.38 -12.69 8.73
C MET A 157 -3.94 -13.73 7.70
N GLY A 158 -2.74 -14.29 7.89
CA GLY A 158 -2.18 -15.22 6.92
C GLY A 158 -0.94 -15.92 7.44
N THR A 159 -0.29 -16.67 6.56
CA THR A 159 0.98 -17.35 6.85
C THR A 159 2.05 -16.33 7.21
N GLU A 160 2.72 -16.54 8.35
CA GLU A 160 3.79 -15.66 8.81
C GLU A 160 5.08 -15.89 8.00
N PRO A 161 5.95 -14.87 7.85
CA PRO A 161 7.09 -14.94 6.94
C PRO A 161 8.06 -16.07 7.28
N GLU A 162 8.26 -16.37 8.57
CA GLU A 162 9.18 -17.42 9.01
C GLU A 162 8.76 -18.81 8.52
N GLN A 163 7.46 -19.04 8.36
CA GLN A 163 6.92 -20.33 7.93
C GLN A 163 7.07 -20.59 6.43
N PHE A 164 7.40 -19.58 5.62
CA PHE A 164 7.70 -19.79 4.21
C PHE A 164 8.88 -20.76 4.01
N ALA A 165 9.81 -20.83 4.98
CA ALA A 165 10.92 -21.78 4.97
C ALA A 165 10.47 -23.25 5.00
N ALA A 166 9.25 -23.54 5.47
CA ALA A 166 8.69 -24.90 5.54
C ALA A 166 7.84 -25.29 4.31
N SER A 167 7.59 -24.35 3.40
CA SER A 167 6.79 -24.60 2.19
C SER A 167 7.53 -25.50 1.19
N ARG A 168 6.81 -26.34 0.46
CA ARG A 168 7.33 -27.09 -0.70
C ARG A 168 6.94 -26.46 -2.05
N TYR A 169 5.88 -25.67 -2.06
CA TYR A 169 5.42 -24.95 -3.24
C TYR A 169 5.05 -23.52 -2.87
N ILE A 170 5.70 -22.56 -3.51
CA ILE A 170 5.52 -21.13 -3.22
C ILE A 170 5.06 -20.44 -4.49
N ILE A 171 3.86 -19.86 -4.46
CA ILE A 171 3.36 -19.01 -5.55
C ILE A 171 3.50 -17.54 -5.11
N ALA A 172 4.37 -16.80 -5.80
CA ALA A 172 4.43 -15.34 -5.71
C ALA A 172 3.52 -14.74 -6.80
N TRP A 173 2.34 -14.24 -6.38
CA TRP A 173 1.30 -13.76 -7.29
C TRP A 173 1.18 -12.24 -7.24
N GLY A 174 1.56 -11.57 -8.32
CA GLY A 174 1.67 -10.11 -8.41
C GLY A 174 2.63 -9.52 -7.35
N ALA A 175 3.69 -10.27 -7.03
CA ALA A 175 4.57 -10.02 -5.89
C ALA A 175 6.05 -9.92 -6.29
N ASN A 176 6.54 -8.69 -6.45
CA ASN A 176 7.97 -8.40 -6.62
C ASN A 176 8.73 -8.41 -5.28
N ILE A 177 8.87 -9.59 -4.67
CA ILE A 177 9.49 -9.80 -3.35
C ILE A 177 10.88 -9.15 -3.25
N HIS A 178 11.72 -9.29 -4.26
CA HIS A 178 13.04 -8.65 -4.31
C HIS A 178 13.03 -7.12 -4.31
N GLY A 179 11.94 -6.47 -4.73
CA GLY A 179 11.82 -5.02 -4.76
C GLY A 179 11.04 -4.44 -3.58
N ASN A 180 10.03 -5.17 -3.09
CA ASN A 180 9.03 -4.61 -2.17
C ASN A 180 8.70 -5.47 -0.93
N ASN A 181 9.40 -6.58 -0.71
CA ASN A 181 9.26 -7.43 0.48
C ASN A 181 10.56 -8.22 0.75
N VAL A 182 11.70 -7.52 0.76
CA VAL A 182 13.04 -8.13 0.68
C VAL A 182 13.34 -9.07 1.84
N HIS A 183 12.73 -8.86 3.01
CA HIS A 183 12.94 -9.69 4.20
C HIS A 183 12.20 -11.03 4.16
N LEU A 184 11.25 -11.21 3.23
CA LEU A 184 10.67 -12.53 2.97
C LEU A 184 11.61 -13.42 2.15
N TRP A 185 12.48 -12.83 1.33
CA TRP A 185 13.33 -13.57 0.39
C TRP A 185 14.25 -14.61 1.06
N PRO A 186 14.92 -14.32 2.20
CA PRO A 186 15.75 -15.33 2.88
C PRO A 186 14.98 -16.60 3.28
N PHE A 187 13.70 -16.49 3.65
CA PHE A 187 12.87 -17.64 4.00
C PHE A 187 12.48 -18.46 2.78
N ILE A 188 12.21 -17.81 1.65
CA ILE A 188 11.97 -18.48 0.37
C ILE A 188 13.22 -19.23 -0.10
N GLU A 189 14.40 -18.61 0.00
CA GLU A 189 15.66 -19.26 -0.34
C GLU A 189 15.95 -20.46 0.57
N GLU A 190 15.62 -20.37 1.86
CA GLU A 190 15.71 -21.51 2.77
C GLU A 190 14.80 -22.68 2.33
N ALA A 191 13.55 -22.38 1.97
CA ALA A 191 12.64 -23.39 1.42
C ALA A 191 13.19 -24.01 0.13
N ARG A 192 13.75 -23.18 -0.77
CA ARG A 192 14.32 -23.65 -2.04
C ARG A 192 15.55 -24.54 -1.84
N ARG A 193 16.40 -24.26 -0.85
CA ARG A 193 17.50 -25.17 -0.46
C ARG A 193 16.98 -26.52 0.03
N GLN A 194 15.77 -26.56 0.57
CA GLN A 194 15.07 -27.78 0.99
C GLN A 194 14.22 -28.41 -0.14
N GLY A 195 14.35 -27.92 -1.38
CA GLY A 195 13.70 -28.46 -2.56
C GLY A 195 12.35 -27.83 -2.91
N ALA A 196 11.97 -26.72 -2.27
CA ALA A 196 10.74 -26.02 -2.63
C ALA A 196 10.82 -25.41 -4.04
N LYS A 197 9.69 -25.42 -4.74
CA LYS A 197 9.54 -24.75 -6.05
C LYS A 197 8.94 -23.36 -5.87
N LEU A 198 9.56 -22.36 -6.48
CA LEU A 198 9.07 -20.98 -6.58
C LEU A 198 8.45 -20.72 -7.96
N VAL A 199 7.15 -20.44 -7.97
CA VAL A 199 6.40 -20.00 -9.16
C VAL A 199 6.05 -18.52 -9.02
N VAL A 200 6.29 -17.75 -10.08
CA VAL A 200 5.91 -16.34 -10.15
C VAL A 200 4.84 -16.12 -11.21
N ILE A 201 3.72 -15.54 -10.81
CA ILE A 201 2.64 -15.11 -11.70
C ILE A 201 2.63 -13.58 -11.68
N ASP A 202 3.07 -12.96 -12.78
CA ASP A 202 3.21 -11.51 -12.85
C ASP A 202 3.18 -11.04 -14.33
N PRO A 203 2.43 -10.00 -14.70
CA PRO A 203 2.45 -9.49 -16.08
C PRO A 203 3.81 -8.89 -16.48
N TYR A 204 4.67 -8.59 -15.51
CA TYR A 204 6.00 -8.07 -15.71
C TYR A 204 7.06 -9.07 -15.21
N ARG A 205 8.14 -9.25 -15.97
CA ARG A 205 9.27 -10.11 -15.59
C ARG A 205 10.17 -9.44 -14.54
N THR A 206 9.66 -9.37 -13.32
CA THR A 206 10.30 -8.74 -12.15
C THR A 206 11.64 -9.39 -11.79
N ARG A 207 12.39 -8.76 -10.87
CA ARG A 207 13.60 -9.38 -10.28
C ARG A 207 13.28 -10.74 -9.65
N THR A 208 12.11 -10.85 -9.02
CA THR A 208 11.60 -12.11 -8.44
C THR A 208 11.31 -13.14 -9.53
N ALA A 209 10.64 -12.75 -10.62
CA ALA A 209 10.35 -13.63 -11.75
C ALA A 209 11.62 -14.19 -12.42
N LYS A 210 12.71 -13.40 -12.48
CA LYS A 210 14.00 -13.84 -13.04
C LYS A 210 14.67 -14.93 -12.21
N CYS A 211 14.36 -15.01 -10.92
CA CYS A 211 14.91 -16.02 -10.00
C CYS A 211 13.98 -17.23 -9.80
N ALA A 212 12.78 -17.20 -10.38
CA ALA A 212 11.77 -18.23 -10.21
C ALA A 212 12.11 -19.50 -10.99
N ASP A 213 11.66 -20.65 -10.48
CA ASP A 213 11.76 -21.93 -11.18
C ASP A 213 10.73 -22.03 -12.32
N TRP A 214 9.65 -21.24 -12.23
CA TRP A 214 8.66 -21.09 -13.29
C TRP A 214 8.03 -19.69 -13.26
N TYR A 215 8.01 -19.02 -14.41
CA TYR A 215 7.38 -17.71 -14.59
C TYR A 215 6.19 -17.81 -15.53
N LEU A 216 5.04 -17.29 -15.10
CA LEU A 216 3.79 -17.24 -15.84
C LEU A 216 3.40 -15.77 -16.11
N PRO A 217 3.60 -15.27 -17.35
CA PRO A 217 3.32 -13.89 -17.73
C PRO A 217 1.82 -13.70 -17.98
N ILE A 218 1.05 -13.52 -16.91
CA ILE A 218 -0.40 -13.33 -16.99
C ILE A 218 -0.75 -12.01 -17.70
N VAL A 219 -1.82 -11.99 -18.50
CA VAL A 219 -2.42 -10.75 -19.01
C VAL A 219 -2.96 -9.91 -17.83
N PRO A 220 -2.63 -8.61 -17.74
CA PRO A 220 -3.07 -7.75 -16.63
C PRO A 220 -4.58 -7.83 -16.34
N GLY A 221 -4.93 -7.98 -15.06
CA GLY A 221 -6.33 -7.95 -14.61
C GLY A 221 -7.14 -9.22 -14.88
N THR A 222 -6.49 -10.32 -15.29
CA THR A 222 -7.14 -11.61 -15.57
C THR A 222 -6.92 -12.67 -14.48
N ASP A 223 -6.35 -12.25 -13.34
CA ASP A 223 -5.99 -13.12 -12.21
C ASP A 223 -7.17 -13.94 -11.66
N ALA A 224 -8.37 -13.36 -11.61
CA ALA A 224 -9.58 -14.07 -11.18
C ALA A 224 -9.89 -15.26 -12.10
N ALA A 225 -9.71 -15.11 -13.42
CA ALA A 225 -9.92 -16.19 -14.38
C ALA A 225 -8.93 -17.34 -14.16
N LEU A 226 -7.66 -17.01 -13.89
CA LEU A 226 -6.64 -18.02 -13.59
C LEU A 226 -6.97 -18.78 -12.30
N ALA A 227 -7.31 -18.07 -11.22
CA ALA A 227 -7.68 -18.69 -9.95
C ALA A 227 -8.91 -19.61 -10.11
N LEU A 228 -9.94 -19.17 -10.83
CA LEU A 228 -11.13 -19.99 -11.12
C LEU A 228 -10.81 -21.20 -12.01
N GLY A 229 -9.90 -21.05 -12.98
CA GLY A 229 -9.38 -22.16 -13.79
C GLY A 229 -8.58 -23.19 -12.99
N MET A 230 -7.78 -22.72 -12.03
CA MET A 230 -7.11 -23.62 -11.09
C MET A 230 -8.14 -24.40 -10.26
N MET A 231 -9.18 -23.73 -9.75
CA MET A 231 -10.25 -24.40 -9.00
C MET A 231 -11.02 -25.41 -9.86
N HIS A 232 -11.29 -25.09 -11.13
CA HIS A 232 -11.90 -26.01 -12.09
C HIS A 232 -11.12 -27.32 -12.16
N VAL A 233 -9.81 -27.24 -12.38
CA VAL A 233 -8.93 -28.43 -12.47
C VAL A 233 -8.85 -29.18 -11.14
N ILE A 234 -8.67 -28.47 -10.03
CA ILE A 234 -8.56 -29.07 -8.69
C ILE A 234 -9.86 -29.81 -8.31
N ILE A 235 -11.02 -29.20 -8.56
CA ILE A 235 -12.32 -29.78 -8.23
C ILE A 235 -12.67 -30.91 -9.20
N GLY A 236 -12.49 -30.70 -10.50
CA GLY A 236 -12.76 -31.71 -11.53
C GLY A 236 -11.94 -32.99 -11.38
N ASN A 237 -10.67 -32.86 -10.98
CA ASN A 237 -9.76 -34.00 -10.75
C ASN A 237 -9.80 -34.53 -9.31
N ARG A 238 -10.70 -34.02 -8.45
CA ARG A 238 -10.82 -34.42 -7.03
C ARG A 238 -9.52 -34.28 -6.23
N LEU A 239 -8.78 -33.19 -6.48
CA LEU A 239 -7.56 -32.81 -5.76
C LEU A 239 -7.82 -31.86 -4.58
N HIS A 240 -9.08 -31.53 -4.31
CA HIS A 240 -9.48 -30.72 -3.16
C HIS A 240 -9.55 -31.56 -1.88
N ASP A 241 -9.44 -30.92 -0.71
CA ASP A 241 -9.59 -31.59 0.58
C ASP A 241 -11.07 -31.58 1.00
N GLU A 242 -11.78 -32.67 0.66
CA GLU A 242 -13.19 -32.87 0.96
C GLU A 242 -13.49 -32.75 2.47
N SER A 243 -12.60 -33.29 3.31
CA SER A 243 -12.77 -33.29 4.76
C SER A 243 -12.61 -31.88 5.34
N TYR A 244 -11.67 -31.10 4.81
CA TYR A 244 -11.48 -29.71 5.19
C TYR A 244 -12.65 -28.85 4.74
N ILE A 245 -13.08 -28.99 3.49
CA ILE A 245 -14.20 -28.24 2.91
C ILE A 245 -15.46 -28.40 3.76
N ALA A 246 -15.84 -29.64 4.11
CA ALA A 246 -17.02 -29.92 4.92
C ALA A 246 -16.96 -29.23 6.30
N ARG A 247 -15.78 -29.23 6.94
CA ARG A 247 -15.59 -28.67 8.28
C ARG A 247 -15.42 -27.15 8.29
N HIS A 248 -14.72 -26.58 7.31
CA HIS A 248 -14.16 -25.24 7.40
C HIS A 248 -14.65 -24.26 6.34
N THR A 249 -15.51 -24.68 5.41
CA THR A 249 -16.05 -23.80 4.36
C THR A 249 -17.58 -23.79 4.30
N SER A 250 -18.12 -22.71 3.73
CA SER A 250 -19.54 -22.56 3.38
C SER A 250 -19.66 -22.15 1.92
N GLY A 251 -20.62 -22.71 1.19
CA GLY A 251 -20.90 -22.36 -0.20
C GLY A 251 -20.07 -23.12 -1.26
N PHE A 252 -19.61 -24.33 -0.94
CA PHE A 252 -18.78 -25.12 -1.87
C PHE A 252 -19.54 -25.58 -3.11
N GLU A 253 -20.83 -25.88 -2.98
CA GLU A 253 -21.65 -26.37 -4.09
C GLU A 253 -21.86 -25.30 -5.15
N GLU A 254 -22.11 -24.06 -4.72
CA GLU A 254 -22.25 -22.89 -5.57
C GLU A 254 -20.93 -22.57 -6.28
N LEU A 255 -19.80 -22.67 -5.56
CA LEU A 255 -18.48 -22.54 -6.18
C LEU A 255 -18.21 -23.65 -7.19
N ARG A 256 -18.52 -24.90 -6.83
CA ARG A 256 -18.32 -26.09 -7.69
C ARG A 256 -19.09 -25.97 -8.99
N GLU A 257 -20.33 -25.48 -8.95
CA GLU A 257 -21.10 -25.23 -10.16
C GLU A 257 -20.47 -24.10 -10.97
N ARG A 258 -20.12 -22.98 -10.33
CA ARG A 258 -19.53 -21.81 -11.01
C ARG A 258 -18.24 -22.14 -11.76
N VAL A 259 -17.34 -22.93 -11.18
CA VAL A 259 -16.03 -23.19 -11.79
C VAL A 259 -16.10 -24.07 -13.03
N ARG A 260 -17.22 -24.76 -13.29
CA ARG A 260 -17.41 -25.56 -14.52
C ARG A 260 -17.24 -24.73 -15.78
N ASP A 261 -17.61 -23.45 -15.73
CA ASP A 261 -17.52 -22.50 -16.84
C ASP A 261 -16.08 -22.06 -17.16
N TYR A 262 -15.10 -22.41 -16.31
CA TYR A 262 -13.70 -21.95 -16.38
C TYR A 262 -12.77 -23.06 -16.84
N THR A 263 -13.05 -23.66 -17.99
CA THR A 263 -12.15 -24.68 -18.57
C THR A 263 -10.76 -24.08 -18.85
N PRO A 264 -9.69 -24.89 -18.82
CA PRO A 264 -8.33 -24.43 -19.10
C PRO A 264 -8.19 -23.67 -20.44
N GLU A 265 -8.92 -24.08 -21.48
CA GLU A 265 -8.90 -23.44 -22.81
C GLU A 265 -9.52 -22.04 -22.77
N ARG A 266 -10.67 -21.91 -22.08
CA ARG A 266 -11.32 -20.62 -21.90
C ARG A 266 -10.45 -19.68 -21.08
N VAL A 267 -9.86 -20.20 -20.00
CA VAL A 267 -8.93 -19.47 -19.13
C VAL A 267 -7.69 -19.02 -19.89
N ALA A 268 -7.15 -19.86 -20.78
CA ALA A 268 -6.03 -19.51 -21.63
C ALA A 268 -6.33 -18.32 -22.55
N SER A 269 -7.55 -18.26 -23.10
CA SER A 269 -7.96 -17.16 -24.00
C SER A 269 -7.96 -15.78 -23.30
N TRP A 270 -8.22 -15.73 -22.00
CA TRP A 270 -8.17 -14.48 -21.24
C TRP A 270 -6.79 -14.17 -20.71
N THR A 271 -6.15 -15.17 -20.09
CA THR A 271 -4.94 -14.98 -19.29
C THR A 271 -3.66 -14.96 -20.12
N GLY A 272 -3.71 -15.47 -21.36
CA GLY A 272 -2.52 -15.70 -22.17
C GLY A 272 -1.64 -16.86 -21.69
N ILE A 273 -2.04 -17.57 -20.63
CA ILE A 273 -1.33 -18.75 -20.11
C ILE A 273 -1.86 -19.98 -20.82
N ALA A 274 -0.98 -20.84 -21.34
CA ALA A 274 -1.41 -22.02 -22.07
C ALA A 274 -2.27 -22.95 -21.20
N ALA A 275 -3.29 -23.59 -21.80
CA ALA A 275 -4.20 -24.48 -21.07
C ALA A 275 -3.47 -25.60 -20.29
N HIS A 276 -2.42 -26.18 -20.88
CA HIS A 276 -1.60 -27.19 -20.22
C HIS A 276 -0.83 -26.64 -19.01
N ASP A 277 -0.41 -25.37 -19.05
CA ASP A 277 0.24 -24.69 -17.94
C ASP A 277 -0.75 -24.37 -16.82
N VAL A 278 -2.00 -24.01 -17.14
CA VAL A 278 -3.09 -23.87 -16.14
C VAL A 278 -3.32 -25.19 -15.42
N ILE A 279 -3.42 -26.30 -16.16
CA ILE A 279 -3.61 -27.65 -15.59
C ILE A 279 -2.42 -28.02 -14.70
N ARG A 280 -1.20 -27.78 -15.18
CA ARG A 280 0.04 -28.07 -14.43
C ARG A 280 0.11 -27.25 -13.15
N LEU A 281 -0.11 -25.95 -13.21
CA LEU A 281 -0.09 -25.05 -12.05
C LEU A 281 -1.10 -25.50 -10.99
N ALA A 282 -2.33 -25.80 -11.42
CA ALA A 282 -3.40 -26.24 -10.53
C ALA A 282 -3.07 -27.57 -9.85
N THR A 283 -2.55 -28.53 -10.62
CA THR A 283 -2.18 -29.86 -10.14
C THR A 283 -0.99 -29.81 -9.18
N GLU A 284 0.09 -29.10 -9.54
CA GLU A 284 1.27 -28.95 -8.68
C GLU A 284 0.91 -28.23 -7.38
N TYR A 285 0.13 -27.14 -7.43
CA TYR A 285 -0.31 -26.41 -6.23
C TYR A 285 -1.13 -27.28 -5.25
N ALA A 286 -2.02 -28.12 -5.78
CA ALA A 286 -2.86 -28.99 -4.95
C ALA A 286 -2.11 -30.20 -4.37
N THR A 287 -1.03 -30.66 -5.03
CA THR A 287 -0.36 -31.93 -4.67
C THR A 287 1.02 -31.76 -4.03
N GLN A 288 1.72 -30.64 -4.27
CA GLN A 288 3.02 -30.36 -3.66
C GLN A 288 2.83 -29.55 -2.38
N ARG A 289 2.78 -30.27 -1.24
CA ARG A 289 2.38 -29.72 0.07
C ARG A 289 3.49 -29.73 1.10
N PRO A 290 3.61 -28.72 1.99
CA PRO A 290 2.75 -27.54 2.13
C PRO A 290 2.89 -26.53 0.99
N ALA A 291 1.77 -25.91 0.59
CA ALA A 291 1.74 -24.90 -0.47
C ALA A 291 1.27 -23.53 0.06
N VAL A 292 2.04 -22.48 -0.23
CA VAL A 292 1.73 -21.10 0.19
C VAL A 292 1.62 -20.16 -1.00
N ILE A 293 0.65 -19.25 -0.92
CA ILE A 293 0.50 -18.15 -1.88
C ILE A 293 0.93 -16.83 -1.21
N ARG A 294 2.00 -16.22 -1.71
CA ARG A 294 2.30 -14.81 -1.47
C ARG A 294 1.62 -13.97 -2.55
N VAL A 295 0.39 -13.56 -2.28
CA VAL A 295 -0.31 -12.55 -3.10
C VAL A 295 0.09 -11.16 -2.62
N ASN A 296 0.34 -10.21 -3.51
CA ASN A 296 0.67 -8.83 -3.11
C ASN A 296 -0.21 -7.80 -3.83
N TYR A 297 -0.07 -6.53 -3.44
CA TYR A 297 -0.95 -5.43 -3.81
C TYR A 297 -0.98 -5.09 -5.32
N GLY A 298 -0.21 -5.78 -6.17
CA GLY A 298 -0.31 -5.62 -7.62
C GLY A 298 -1.62 -6.14 -8.18
N VAL A 299 -2.09 -7.29 -7.70
CA VAL A 299 -3.32 -7.97 -8.19
C VAL A 299 -4.56 -7.08 -8.01
N GLN A 300 -4.67 -6.42 -6.87
CA GLN A 300 -5.82 -5.58 -6.52
C GLN A 300 -5.83 -4.20 -7.24
N ARG A 301 -4.78 -3.82 -7.97
CA ARG A 301 -4.69 -2.50 -8.64
C ARG A 301 -5.41 -2.46 -9.98
N SER A 302 -6.25 -3.45 -10.25
CA SER A 302 -7.12 -3.53 -11.42
C SER A 302 -8.56 -3.16 -11.02
N ASP A 303 -9.37 -2.75 -12.00
CA ASP A 303 -10.82 -2.52 -11.91
C ASP A 303 -11.57 -3.65 -11.21
N ARG A 304 -11.17 -4.91 -11.48
CA ARG A 304 -11.72 -6.13 -10.86
C ARG A 304 -10.76 -6.78 -9.86
N GLY A 305 -9.92 -5.95 -9.25
CA GLY A 305 -8.82 -6.38 -8.39
C GLY A 305 -9.29 -7.02 -7.09
N GLY A 306 -10.43 -6.61 -6.54
CA GLY A 306 -10.98 -7.21 -5.34
C GLY A 306 -11.49 -8.63 -5.61
N MET A 307 -12.24 -8.83 -6.69
CA MET A 307 -12.68 -10.16 -7.10
C MET A 307 -11.50 -11.09 -7.42
N ALA A 308 -10.42 -10.57 -8.01
CA ALA A 308 -9.19 -11.33 -8.22
C ALA A 308 -8.55 -11.81 -6.91
N VAL A 309 -8.34 -10.91 -5.94
CA VAL A 309 -7.80 -11.30 -4.62
C VAL A 309 -8.74 -12.27 -3.91
N ARG A 310 -10.05 -12.04 -3.99
CA ARG A 310 -11.07 -12.91 -3.42
C ARG A 310 -10.95 -14.33 -4.00
N ALA A 311 -10.89 -14.47 -5.32
CA ALA A 311 -10.74 -15.77 -5.99
C ALA A 311 -9.45 -16.47 -5.55
N ILE A 312 -8.31 -15.77 -5.52
CA ILE A 312 -7.04 -16.33 -5.04
C ILE A 312 -7.16 -16.81 -3.59
N ALA A 313 -7.87 -16.07 -2.72
CA ALA A 313 -8.08 -16.44 -1.32
C ALA A 313 -8.96 -17.69 -1.13
N LEU A 314 -9.71 -18.14 -2.13
CA LEU A 314 -10.46 -19.40 -2.07
C LEU A 314 -9.57 -20.64 -2.27
N LEU A 315 -8.43 -20.50 -2.97
CA LEU A 315 -7.52 -21.62 -3.27
C LEU A 315 -7.02 -22.36 -2.01
N PRO A 316 -6.54 -21.69 -0.94
CA PRO A 316 -6.17 -22.38 0.29
C PRO A 316 -7.37 -22.98 1.04
N CYS A 317 -8.58 -22.42 0.83
CA CYS A 317 -9.81 -22.91 1.46
C CYS A 317 -10.34 -24.22 0.83
N ILE A 318 -10.07 -24.48 -0.45
CA ILE A 318 -10.47 -25.75 -1.09
C ILE A 318 -9.39 -26.84 -0.98
N THR A 319 -8.14 -26.46 -0.75
CA THR A 319 -7.01 -27.39 -0.63
C THR A 319 -6.59 -27.67 0.82
N GLY A 320 -7.26 -27.07 1.81
CA GLY A 320 -6.91 -27.22 3.22
C GLY A 320 -5.56 -26.63 3.64
N SER A 321 -4.94 -25.79 2.80
CA SER A 321 -3.57 -25.27 3.01
C SER A 321 -3.38 -24.49 4.31
N TRP A 322 -4.45 -23.90 4.84
CA TRP A 322 -4.43 -23.19 6.12
C TRP A 322 -4.02 -24.07 7.31
N MET A 323 -4.17 -25.40 7.20
CA MET A 323 -3.83 -26.34 8.27
C MET A 323 -2.36 -26.74 8.28
N GLU A 324 -1.56 -26.29 7.31
CA GLU A 324 -0.16 -26.70 7.17
C GLU A 324 0.78 -25.57 7.56
N ILE A 325 1.86 -25.89 8.28
CA ILE A 325 2.93 -24.94 8.55
C ILE A 325 3.65 -24.68 7.21
N GLY A 326 3.76 -23.41 6.82
CA GLY A 326 4.23 -23.05 5.48
C GLY A 326 3.20 -23.31 4.38
N GLY A 327 1.94 -23.54 4.74
CA GLY A 327 0.80 -23.54 3.83
C GLY A 327 -0.06 -22.29 3.98
N GLY A 328 -0.98 -22.08 3.05
CA GLY A 328 -2.02 -21.04 3.14
C GLY A 328 -1.76 -19.86 2.23
N LEU A 329 -2.06 -18.65 2.71
CA LEU A 329 -1.88 -17.42 1.95
C LEU A 329 -1.42 -16.28 2.85
N GLN A 330 -0.63 -15.37 2.27
CA GLN A 330 -0.27 -14.10 2.89
C GLN A 330 -0.49 -12.95 1.90
N LEU A 331 -1.49 -12.09 2.17
CA LEU A 331 -1.61 -10.76 1.57
C LEU A 331 -1.10 -9.69 2.54
N SER A 332 -1.69 -9.66 3.74
CA SER A 332 -1.42 -8.72 4.82
C SER A 332 -1.68 -9.40 6.17
N LEU A 333 -0.87 -9.06 7.16
CA LEU A 333 -1.01 -9.47 8.56
C LEU A 333 -1.52 -8.33 9.46
N SER A 334 -1.93 -7.20 8.86
CA SER A 334 -2.38 -6.00 9.59
C SER A 334 -3.65 -6.17 10.42
N GLY A 335 -4.38 -7.28 10.25
CA GLY A 335 -5.57 -7.62 11.04
C GLY A 335 -5.30 -8.68 12.11
N ALA A 336 -4.04 -9.05 12.36
CA ALA A 336 -3.68 -10.03 13.37
C ALA A 336 -4.10 -9.59 14.79
N PHE A 337 -4.09 -8.28 15.06
CA PHE A 337 -4.50 -7.67 16.31
C PHE A 337 -5.11 -6.29 16.06
N LYS A 338 -5.75 -5.71 17.08
CA LYS A 338 -6.30 -4.36 17.06
C LYS A 338 -5.58 -3.46 18.07
N LEU A 339 -5.21 -2.26 17.64
CA LEU A 339 -4.90 -1.14 18.54
C LEU A 339 -6.18 -0.38 18.87
N ASN A 340 -6.16 0.41 19.95
CA ASN A 340 -7.28 1.23 20.39
C ASN A 340 -7.36 2.51 19.56
N ARG A 341 -7.76 2.36 18.29
CA ARG A 341 -7.89 3.48 17.36
C ARG A 341 -8.96 4.47 17.79
N GLU A 342 -10.02 4.00 18.44
CA GLU A 342 -11.09 4.89 18.93
C GLU A 342 -10.54 5.90 19.95
N ALA A 343 -9.70 5.47 20.90
CA ALA A 343 -9.03 6.37 21.84
C ALA A 343 -8.01 7.31 21.19
N LEU A 344 -7.32 6.85 20.14
CA LEU A 344 -6.36 7.69 19.40
C LEU A 344 -7.05 8.75 18.54
N GLU A 345 -8.08 8.35 17.79
CA GLU A 345 -8.70 9.18 16.75
C GLU A 345 -9.88 10.02 17.29
N MET A 346 -10.50 9.58 18.40
CA MET A 346 -11.57 10.26 19.11
C MET A 346 -12.72 10.75 18.19
N PRO A 347 -13.42 9.85 17.49
CA PRO A 347 -14.48 10.21 16.55
C PRO A 347 -15.63 11.03 17.19
N GLN A 348 -15.84 10.92 18.50
CA GLN A 348 -16.80 11.73 19.25
C GLN A 348 -16.54 13.25 19.14
N LEU A 349 -15.30 13.67 18.83
CA LEU A 349 -14.99 15.09 18.60
C LEU A 349 -15.70 15.66 17.37
N MET A 350 -16.14 14.82 16.42
CA MET A 350 -16.98 15.25 15.31
C MET A 350 -18.33 15.78 15.81
N LEU A 351 -18.92 15.14 16.82
CA LEU A 351 -20.19 15.57 17.41
C LEU A 351 -20.01 16.84 18.26
N ALA A 352 -18.83 17.04 18.84
CA ALA A 352 -18.46 18.26 19.56
C ALA A 352 -18.01 19.41 18.65
N SER A 353 -17.87 19.16 17.34
CA SER A 353 -17.53 20.19 16.36
C SER A 353 -18.72 21.12 16.09
N PRO A 354 -18.51 22.30 15.48
CA PRO A 354 -19.62 23.17 15.04
C PRO A 354 -20.61 22.48 14.08
N LEU A 355 -20.22 21.36 13.46
CA LEU A 355 -21.06 20.60 12.55
C LEU A 355 -22.14 19.78 13.30
N GLY A 356 -21.88 19.38 14.55
CA GLY A 356 -22.82 18.58 15.36
C GLY A 356 -23.11 17.17 14.84
N ARG A 357 -22.42 16.72 13.78
CA ARG A 357 -22.57 15.42 13.12
C ARG A 357 -21.24 14.97 12.51
N PRO A 358 -21.09 13.69 12.10
CA PRO A 358 -19.98 13.29 11.25
C PRO A 358 -19.93 14.10 9.95
N ALA A 359 -18.73 14.51 9.57
CA ALA A 359 -18.48 15.21 8.31
C ALA A 359 -18.51 14.24 7.12
N ARG A 360 -18.74 14.78 5.91
CA ARG A 360 -18.68 14.04 4.65
C ARG A 360 -17.32 13.35 4.48
N VAL A 361 -17.33 12.24 3.74
CA VAL A 361 -16.14 11.44 3.43
C VAL A 361 -15.77 11.63 1.96
N VAL A 362 -14.50 11.88 1.69
CA VAL A 362 -13.95 12.01 0.33
C VAL A 362 -12.97 10.87 0.09
N ASN A 363 -13.17 10.10 -0.98
CA ASN A 363 -12.24 9.03 -1.36
C ASN A 363 -10.94 9.62 -1.92
N MET A 364 -9.80 9.24 -1.34
CA MET A 364 -8.52 9.84 -1.70
C MET A 364 -8.08 9.58 -3.15
N SER A 365 -8.60 8.52 -3.78
CA SER A 365 -8.31 8.16 -5.18
C SER A 365 -9.10 9.01 -6.18
N GLN A 366 -10.06 9.81 -5.70
CA GLN A 366 -10.91 10.70 -6.50
C GLN A 366 -10.62 12.17 -6.19
N LEU A 367 -9.37 12.51 -5.85
CA LEU A 367 -8.99 13.88 -5.48
C LEU A 367 -9.22 14.88 -6.62
N GLY A 368 -8.96 14.49 -7.86
CA GLY A 368 -9.22 15.32 -9.03
C GLY A 368 -10.69 15.70 -9.11
N SER A 369 -11.59 14.71 -9.16
CA SER A 369 -13.04 14.96 -9.05
C SER A 369 -13.42 15.76 -7.82
N ALA A 370 -12.90 15.44 -6.64
CA ALA A 370 -13.23 16.17 -5.41
C ALA A 370 -12.84 17.67 -5.49
N LEU A 371 -11.70 17.98 -6.11
CA LEU A 371 -11.23 19.34 -6.30
C LEU A 371 -12.00 20.13 -7.34
N HIS A 372 -12.82 19.52 -8.21
CA HIS A 372 -13.55 20.23 -9.26
C HIS A 372 -15.07 20.16 -9.09
N ASP A 373 -15.58 19.02 -8.64
CA ASP A 373 -17.00 18.67 -8.77
C ASP A 373 -17.76 18.80 -7.44
N LEU A 374 -17.07 18.78 -6.29
CA LEU A 374 -17.75 19.03 -5.01
C LEU A 374 -18.19 20.49 -4.93
N ASP A 375 -19.47 20.70 -4.62
CA ASP A 375 -20.13 22.02 -4.56
C ASP A 375 -20.91 22.27 -3.26
N ASN A 376 -21.16 21.23 -2.45
CA ASN A 376 -21.93 21.32 -1.21
C ASN A 376 -21.17 20.76 0.01
N PRO A 377 -20.28 21.56 0.63
CA PRO A 377 -19.66 22.77 0.09
C PRO A 377 -18.50 22.44 -0.87
N PRO A 378 -18.01 23.38 -1.69
CA PRO A 378 -16.79 23.14 -2.47
C PRO A 378 -15.56 23.01 -1.59
N LEU A 379 -14.51 22.34 -2.08
CA LEU A 379 -13.21 22.37 -1.42
C LEU A 379 -12.57 23.75 -1.57
N LYS A 380 -12.21 24.35 -0.44
CA LYS A 380 -11.54 25.66 -0.32
C LYS A 380 -10.21 25.57 0.39
N SER A 381 -9.95 24.48 1.11
CA SER A 381 -8.62 24.19 1.64
C SER A 381 -8.25 22.72 1.47
N LEU A 382 -6.97 22.48 1.19
CA LEU A 382 -6.33 21.17 1.23
C LEU A 382 -5.15 21.22 2.22
N PHE A 383 -5.12 20.33 3.20
CA PHE A 383 -4.00 20.20 4.13
C PHE A 383 -3.33 18.85 3.93
N VAL A 384 -2.12 18.84 3.35
CA VAL A 384 -1.41 17.64 2.93
C VAL A 384 -0.28 17.30 3.91
N TYR A 385 -0.22 16.04 4.32
CA TYR A 385 0.86 15.47 5.14
C TYR A 385 0.96 13.98 4.85
N ASN A 386 2.13 13.38 5.04
CA ASN A 386 2.37 11.96 4.74
C ASN A 386 1.97 11.54 3.30
N SER A 387 1.96 12.46 2.33
CA SER A 387 1.46 12.19 0.98
C SER A 387 1.95 13.24 -0.01
N ASN A 388 2.05 12.85 -1.28
CA ASN A 388 2.43 13.73 -2.40
C ASN A 388 1.38 13.58 -3.53
N PRO A 389 0.13 14.05 -3.32
CA PRO A 389 -0.98 13.85 -4.25
C PRO A 389 -0.71 14.32 -5.68
N ALA A 390 0.04 15.41 -5.88
CA ALA A 390 0.40 15.85 -7.21
C ALA A 390 1.28 14.81 -7.94
N ALA A 391 1.98 13.92 -7.24
CA ALA A 391 2.69 12.82 -7.89
C ALA A 391 1.87 11.52 -7.94
N ILE A 392 1.23 11.15 -6.84
CA ILE A 392 0.73 9.77 -6.63
C ILE A 392 -0.77 9.57 -6.93
N ALA A 393 -1.58 10.63 -6.92
CA ALA A 393 -3.02 10.48 -7.11
C ALA A 393 -3.32 10.13 -8.58
N PRO A 394 -4.35 9.30 -8.85
CA PRO A 394 -4.76 9.02 -10.20
C PRO A 394 -5.24 10.29 -10.92
N HIS A 395 -5.26 10.25 -12.25
CA HIS A 395 -5.71 11.35 -13.09
C HIS A 395 -4.98 12.68 -12.78
N HIS A 396 -3.65 12.60 -12.72
CA HIS A 396 -2.72 13.66 -12.35
C HIS A 396 -3.10 15.04 -12.91
N ASN A 397 -3.44 15.13 -14.20
CA ASN A 397 -3.77 16.40 -14.85
C ASN A 397 -4.94 17.13 -14.19
N ARG A 398 -5.95 16.39 -13.72
CA ARG A 398 -7.12 16.95 -13.04
C ARG A 398 -6.81 17.33 -11.59
N VAL A 399 -5.95 16.56 -10.93
CA VAL A 399 -5.42 16.91 -9.61
C VAL A 399 -4.63 18.21 -9.68
N VAL A 400 -3.68 18.32 -10.61
CA VAL A 400 -2.85 19.52 -10.80
C VAL A 400 -3.70 20.74 -11.15
N SER A 401 -4.64 20.61 -12.09
CA SER A 401 -5.54 21.73 -12.41
C SER A 401 -6.43 22.14 -11.24
N GLY A 402 -6.82 21.19 -10.39
CA GLY A 402 -7.54 21.44 -9.15
C GLY A 402 -6.69 22.20 -8.12
N LEU A 403 -5.42 21.79 -7.96
CA LEU A 403 -4.47 22.44 -7.06
C LEU A 403 -4.09 23.86 -7.51
N LEU A 404 -4.16 24.14 -8.82
CA LEU A 404 -3.95 25.45 -9.40
C LEU A 404 -5.15 26.40 -9.28
N ARG A 405 -6.32 25.92 -8.83
CA ARG A 405 -7.54 26.74 -8.75
C ARG A 405 -7.30 28.00 -7.90
N PRO A 406 -7.66 29.19 -8.44
CA PRO A 406 -7.69 30.40 -7.63
C PRO A 406 -8.61 30.23 -6.42
N GLY A 407 -8.13 30.60 -5.23
CA GLY A 407 -8.91 30.53 -3.99
C GLY A 407 -8.92 29.17 -3.27
N LEU A 408 -8.20 28.16 -3.76
CA LEU A 408 -7.86 26.99 -2.95
C LEU A 408 -6.66 27.34 -2.07
N PHE A 409 -6.82 27.29 -0.74
CA PHE A 409 -5.69 27.40 0.20
C PHE A 409 -5.05 26.02 0.40
N THR A 410 -3.73 25.90 0.32
CA THR A 410 -3.04 24.62 0.38
C THR A 410 -1.87 24.69 1.35
N VAL A 411 -1.87 23.79 2.33
CA VAL A 411 -0.77 23.65 3.29
C VAL A 411 -0.14 22.28 3.11
N VAL A 412 1.19 22.21 3.12
CA VAL A 412 1.92 20.94 3.00
C VAL A 412 2.92 20.81 4.14
N HIS A 413 2.78 19.77 4.96
CA HIS A 413 3.75 19.42 5.99
C HIS A 413 4.62 18.27 5.50
N GLU A 414 5.89 18.56 5.22
CA GLU A 414 6.74 17.68 4.42
C GLU A 414 8.24 17.87 4.73
N GLN A 415 9.04 16.85 4.41
CA GLN A 415 10.49 16.82 4.60
C GLN A 415 11.25 17.45 3.43
N PHE A 416 10.64 17.56 2.25
CA PHE A 416 11.23 18.04 1.00
C PHE A 416 10.26 18.90 0.18
N PHE A 417 10.77 19.75 -0.70
CA PHE A 417 9.94 20.41 -1.71
C PHE A 417 9.51 19.39 -2.79
N THR A 418 8.39 18.69 -2.58
CA THR A 418 7.81 17.69 -3.50
C THR A 418 6.97 18.32 -4.63
N ASP A 419 6.48 17.53 -5.59
CA ASP A 419 5.54 18.01 -6.63
C ASP A 419 4.30 18.70 -6.03
N THR A 420 3.76 18.21 -4.90
CA THR A 420 2.62 18.87 -4.25
C THR A 420 2.99 20.25 -3.69
N THR A 421 4.23 20.42 -3.21
CA THR A 421 4.66 21.73 -2.66
C THR A 421 4.63 22.84 -3.72
N ASP A 422 4.75 22.50 -5.01
CA ASP A 422 4.64 23.48 -6.11
C ASP A 422 3.28 24.20 -6.13
N TYR A 423 2.26 23.66 -5.46
CA TYR A 423 0.91 24.24 -5.39
C TYR A 423 0.50 24.65 -3.97
N ALA A 424 1.41 24.53 -3.00
CA ALA A 424 1.16 24.93 -1.61
C ALA A 424 1.29 26.44 -1.41
N ASP A 425 0.48 27.03 -0.56
CA ASP A 425 0.63 28.41 -0.08
C ASP A 425 1.59 28.46 1.11
N ILE A 426 1.57 27.43 1.96
CA ILE A 426 2.50 27.26 3.10
C ILE A 426 3.10 25.86 3.08
N VAL A 427 4.42 25.78 3.29
CA VAL A 427 5.15 24.53 3.54
C VAL A 427 5.68 24.54 4.96
N LEU A 428 5.48 23.44 5.68
CA LEU A 428 5.90 23.24 7.07
C LEU A 428 6.94 22.10 7.15
N PRO A 429 8.04 22.25 7.91
CA PRO A 429 9.08 21.24 8.02
C PRO A 429 8.61 20.04 8.87
N ALA A 430 8.65 18.85 8.30
CA ALA A 430 8.31 17.59 8.98
C ALA A 430 9.54 16.85 9.50
N THR A 431 9.41 16.21 10.67
CA THR A 431 10.43 15.30 11.18
C THR A 431 10.55 14.02 10.34
N THR A 432 11.75 13.48 10.26
CA THR A 432 12.09 12.09 9.92
C THR A 432 11.89 11.19 11.14
N PHE A 433 11.90 9.86 10.94
CA PHE A 433 11.72 8.92 12.05
C PHE A 433 12.90 8.85 13.03
N PHE A 434 14.02 9.51 12.72
CA PHE A 434 15.14 9.65 13.66
C PHE A 434 14.84 10.69 14.75
N GLU A 435 13.84 11.54 14.53
CA GLU A 435 13.68 12.80 15.25
C GLU A 435 12.44 12.83 16.16
N HIS A 436 11.70 11.73 16.25
CA HIS A 436 10.56 11.61 17.16
C HIS A 436 10.39 10.17 17.64
N LYS A 437 9.72 10.03 18.79
CA LYS A 437 9.28 8.73 19.32
C LYS A 437 7.97 8.28 18.66
N GLU A 438 7.80 6.99 18.46
CA GLU A 438 6.65 6.41 17.75
C GLU A 438 6.36 4.96 18.17
N LEU A 439 5.10 4.55 18.07
CA LEU A 439 4.70 3.14 18.10
C LEU A 439 4.62 2.60 16.67
N GLN A 440 5.30 1.50 16.39
CA GLN A 440 5.35 0.89 15.07
C GLN A 440 4.70 -0.49 15.07
N THR A 441 3.88 -0.72 14.04
CA THR A 441 3.31 -2.02 13.71
C THR A 441 3.77 -2.45 12.33
N ALA A 442 3.62 -3.74 12.03
CA ALA A 442 3.93 -4.28 10.71
C ALA A 442 2.67 -4.85 10.06
N TYR A 443 2.72 -5.01 8.74
CA TYR A 443 1.69 -5.72 8.00
C TYR A 443 2.22 -6.95 7.25
N GLY A 444 3.50 -7.31 7.45
CA GLY A 444 4.14 -8.53 6.96
C GLY A 444 4.73 -9.42 8.05
N HIS A 445 4.63 -9.06 9.33
CA HIS A 445 5.01 -9.94 10.45
C HIS A 445 4.25 -9.59 11.74
N HIS A 446 4.44 -10.39 12.79
CA HIS A 446 3.68 -10.34 14.05
C HIS A 446 4.46 -9.73 15.21
N TYR A 447 5.18 -8.63 14.98
CA TYR A 447 5.95 -7.92 16.01
C TYR A 447 5.50 -6.46 16.10
N VAL A 448 5.43 -5.94 17.32
CA VAL A 448 5.16 -4.54 17.65
C VAL A 448 6.42 -3.93 18.25
N GLN A 449 6.71 -2.68 17.93
CA GLN A 449 7.96 -2.03 18.31
C GLN A 449 7.73 -0.60 18.77
N VAL A 450 8.60 -0.09 19.63
CA VAL A 450 8.74 1.36 19.86
C VAL A 450 9.97 1.84 19.10
N SER A 451 9.79 2.95 18.38
CA SER A 451 10.88 3.68 17.76
C SER A 451 11.24 4.84 18.68
N ASP A 452 12.46 4.85 19.22
CA ASP A 452 12.93 5.94 20.06
C ASP A 452 13.48 7.10 19.22
N GLN A 453 13.40 8.31 19.78
CA GLN A 453 14.02 9.50 19.19
C GLN A 453 15.55 9.39 19.28
N ALA A 454 16.22 9.28 18.14
CA ALA A 454 17.67 9.16 18.08
C ALA A 454 18.40 10.51 18.13
N ILE A 455 17.85 11.53 17.49
CA ILE A 455 18.41 12.90 17.46
C ILE A 455 17.31 13.93 17.69
N ALA A 456 17.69 15.14 18.09
CA ALA A 456 16.76 16.27 18.08
C ALA A 456 16.32 16.58 16.64
N PRO A 457 15.11 17.13 16.43
CA PRO A 457 14.68 17.61 15.12
C PRO A 457 15.69 18.57 14.50
N VAL A 458 16.11 18.29 13.27
CA VAL A 458 17.02 19.12 12.50
C VAL A 458 16.23 20.31 11.94
N GLY A 459 16.77 21.52 12.11
CA GLY A 459 16.07 22.77 11.78
C GLY A 459 14.97 23.07 12.80
N GLU A 460 13.80 23.49 12.31
CA GLU A 460 12.59 23.73 13.12
C GLU A 460 11.52 22.67 12.82
N ALA A 461 11.91 21.47 12.41
CA ALA A 461 10.97 20.41 12.03
C ALA A 461 10.11 19.95 13.23
N LYS A 462 8.84 19.65 12.96
CA LYS A 462 7.89 19.11 13.95
C LYS A 462 7.27 17.80 13.47
N SER A 463 6.95 16.93 14.41
CA SER A 463 6.15 15.73 14.16
C SER A 463 4.70 16.10 13.83
N ASN A 464 3.92 15.17 13.26
CA ASN A 464 2.50 15.40 13.02
C ASN A 464 1.76 15.60 14.35
N VAL A 465 2.15 14.84 15.38
CA VAL A 465 1.56 14.96 16.73
C VAL A 465 1.75 16.38 17.28
N GLU A 466 2.97 16.94 17.21
CA GLU A 466 3.25 18.30 17.68
C GLU A 466 2.56 19.37 16.84
N LEU A 467 2.59 19.24 15.51
CA LEU A 467 1.95 20.18 14.60
C LEU A 467 0.44 20.32 14.88
N PHE A 468 -0.28 19.20 14.94
CA PHE A 468 -1.72 19.23 15.15
C PHE A 468 -2.10 19.62 16.57
N ARG A 469 -1.25 19.33 17.57
CA ARG A 469 -1.38 19.88 18.92
C ARG A 469 -1.32 21.41 18.91
N GLU A 470 -0.31 21.98 18.28
CA GLU A 470 -0.15 23.43 18.23
C GLU A 470 -1.25 24.13 17.42
N LEU A 471 -1.67 23.53 16.30
CA LEU A 471 -2.83 24.01 15.55
C LEU A 471 -4.10 24.00 16.40
N ALA A 472 -4.35 22.95 17.17
CA ALA A 472 -5.50 22.88 18.07
C ALA A 472 -5.47 24.00 19.13
N LEU A 473 -4.32 24.21 19.76
CA LEU A 473 -4.14 25.28 20.75
C LEU A 473 -4.32 26.67 20.12
N LYS A 474 -3.75 26.91 18.93
CA LYS A 474 -3.89 28.17 18.19
C LYS A 474 -5.32 28.39 17.68
N MET A 475 -6.08 27.31 17.43
CA MET A 475 -7.51 27.35 17.14
C MET A 475 -8.37 27.70 18.37
N GLY A 476 -7.83 27.55 19.58
CA GLY A 476 -8.54 27.75 20.84
C GLY A 476 -9.30 26.51 21.32
N PHE A 477 -8.96 25.33 20.83
CA PHE A 477 -9.56 24.08 21.29
C PHE A 477 -9.05 23.76 22.70
N ALA A 478 -10.00 23.59 23.64
CA ALA A 478 -9.71 23.50 25.06
C ALA A 478 -9.64 22.06 25.58
N GLU A 479 -10.11 21.10 24.78
CA GLU A 479 -10.23 19.68 25.15
C GLU A 479 -8.88 19.13 25.66
N PRO A 480 -8.86 18.38 26.77
CA PRO A 480 -7.62 17.88 27.37
C PRO A 480 -6.78 17.00 26.44
N CYS A 481 -7.42 16.27 25.52
CA CYS A 481 -6.74 15.35 24.61
C CYS A 481 -5.70 16.02 23.69
N PHE A 482 -5.79 17.34 23.47
CA PHE A 482 -4.78 18.08 22.73
C PHE A 482 -3.48 18.29 23.52
N ARG A 483 -3.47 18.03 24.83
CA ARG A 483 -2.30 18.18 25.70
C ARG A 483 -1.63 16.85 26.05
N GLU A 484 -2.20 15.71 25.63
CA GLU A 484 -1.61 14.39 25.84
C GLU A 484 -0.23 14.29 25.20
N SER A 485 0.71 13.72 25.96
CA SER A 485 2.07 13.42 25.54
C SER A 485 2.11 12.22 24.58
N VAL A 486 3.25 12.05 23.89
CA VAL A 486 3.46 10.89 23.01
C VAL A 486 3.35 9.58 23.79
N ASP A 487 3.89 9.52 25.01
CA ASP A 487 3.85 8.32 25.85
C ASP A 487 2.43 7.95 26.27
N GLU A 488 1.63 8.94 26.69
CA GLU A 488 0.21 8.72 26.99
C GLU A 488 -0.56 8.23 25.77
N MET A 489 -0.26 8.76 24.57
CA MET A 489 -0.89 8.30 23.33
C MET A 489 -0.47 6.88 22.95
N ILE A 490 0.79 6.48 23.18
CA ILE A 490 1.23 5.09 22.99
C ILE A 490 0.51 4.17 23.98
N ASP A 491 0.39 4.57 25.25
CA ASP A 491 -0.34 3.82 26.27
C ASP A 491 -1.82 3.64 25.89
N LEU A 492 -2.46 4.71 25.38
CA LEU A 492 -3.82 4.64 24.83
C LEU A 492 -3.91 3.68 23.66
N ALA A 493 -2.98 3.72 22.71
CA ALA A 493 -2.98 2.84 21.54
C ALA A 493 -2.93 1.35 21.93
N LEU A 494 -2.14 1.02 22.95
CA LEU A 494 -1.93 -0.34 23.45
C LEU A 494 -3.04 -0.82 24.39
N SER A 495 -3.91 0.07 24.88
CA SER A 495 -4.99 -0.27 25.82
C SER A 495 -6.16 -1.06 25.19
N ALA A 496 -6.01 -1.58 23.97
CA ALA A 496 -7.07 -2.30 23.29
C ALA A 496 -7.39 -3.62 24.00
N PRO A 497 -8.68 -4.02 24.12
CA PRO A 497 -9.06 -5.31 24.67
C PRO A 497 -8.83 -6.44 23.62
N ASP A 498 -7.58 -6.67 23.24
CA ASP A 498 -7.17 -7.71 22.29
C ASP A 498 -6.10 -8.60 22.94
N SER A 499 -6.37 -9.90 23.04
CA SER A 499 -5.48 -10.85 23.73
C SER A 499 -4.13 -11.03 23.05
N ALA A 500 -3.98 -10.62 21.78
CA ALA A 500 -2.69 -10.58 21.10
C ALA A 500 -1.71 -9.57 21.72
N LEU A 501 -2.22 -8.60 22.49
CA LEU A 501 -1.45 -7.58 23.22
C LEU A 501 -1.28 -7.91 24.72
N ASP A 502 -1.77 -9.05 25.21
CA ASP A 502 -1.62 -9.42 26.63
C ASP A 502 -0.16 -9.35 27.09
N GLY A 503 0.11 -8.51 28.10
CA GLY A 503 1.45 -8.32 28.65
C GLY A 503 2.41 -7.54 27.72
N ILE A 504 1.87 -6.83 26.73
CA ILE A 504 2.60 -5.87 25.89
C ILE A 504 2.15 -4.47 26.30
N ASP A 505 2.98 -3.79 27.08
CA ASP A 505 2.81 -2.37 27.41
C ASP A 505 3.99 -1.55 26.87
N ARG A 506 3.89 -0.22 26.98
CA ARG A 506 4.93 0.69 26.51
C ARG A 506 6.27 0.47 27.21
N LEU A 507 6.27 0.30 28.53
CA LEU A 507 7.51 0.13 29.31
C LEU A 507 8.29 -1.12 28.90
N ARG A 508 7.56 -2.22 28.62
CA ARG A 508 8.14 -3.44 28.08
C ARG A 508 8.69 -3.21 26.68
N LEU A 509 7.94 -2.52 25.80
CA LEU A 509 8.42 -2.21 24.45
C LEU A 509 9.64 -1.28 24.47
N GLU A 510 9.74 -0.31 25.38
CA GLU A 510 10.93 0.55 25.52
C GLU A 510 12.15 -0.25 25.98
N LYS A 511 11.95 -1.28 26.82
CA LYS A 511 13.02 -2.15 27.32
C LYS A 511 13.46 -3.23 26.34
N GLU A 512 12.50 -3.91 25.70
CA GLU A 512 12.73 -5.03 24.77
C GLU A 512 12.86 -4.57 23.31
N HIS A 513 12.48 -3.32 23.02
CA HIS A 513 12.44 -2.64 21.72
C HIS A 513 11.41 -3.19 20.73
N TRP A 514 11.24 -4.51 20.67
CA TRP A 514 10.24 -5.19 19.88
C TRP A 514 9.71 -6.39 20.64
N VAL A 515 8.42 -6.65 20.53
CA VAL A 515 7.74 -7.77 21.19
C VAL A 515 6.88 -8.49 20.19
N ARG A 516 6.94 -9.83 20.21
CA ARG A 516 6.08 -10.68 19.39
C ARG A 516 4.67 -10.67 19.95
N LEU A 517 3.68 -10.53 19.08
CA LEU A 517 2.26 -10.68 19.43
C LEU A 517 1.98 -12.09 19.99
N LYS A 518 1.08 -12.16 20.96
CA LYS A 518 0.60 -13.42 21.54
C LYS A 518 -0.47 -14.02 20.65
N LEU A 519 -0.05 -14.71 19.59
CA LEU A 519 -0.99 -15.37 18.68
C LEU A 519 -1.52 -16.67 19.31
N PRO A 520 -2.80 -17.01 19.11
CA PRO A 520 -3.35 -18.27 19.61
C PRO A 520 -2.55 -19.45 19.04
N PRO A 521 -2.14 -20.42 19.87
CA PRO A 521 -1.55 -21.65 19.37
C PRO A 521 -2.57 -22.42 18.52
N ALA A 522 -2.11 -23.37 17.72
CA ALA A 522 -3.01 -24.31 17.04
C ALA A 522 -3.99 -24.93 18.05
N SER A 523 -5.27 -25.05 17.66
CA SER A 523 -6.30 -25.67 18.51
C SER A 523 -5.85 -27.06 18.98
N PRO A 524 -6.06 -27.45 20.26
CA PRO A 524 -5.65 -28.76 20.78
C PRO A 524 -6.36 -29.95 20.10
N ALA A 525 -7.36 -29.70 19.26
CA ALA A 525 -8.04 -30.73 18.47
C ALA A 525 -7.20 -31.29 17.29
N ALA A 526 -6.05 -30.70 16.97
CA ALA A 526 -5.08 -31.31 16.08
C ALA A 526 -4.13 -32.21 16.91
N ALA A 527 -4.40 -33.52 16.91
CA ALA A 527 -3.53 -34.49 17.57
C ALA A 527 -2.06 -34.28 17.17
N PRO A 528 -1.10 -34.31 18.11
CA PRO A 528 0.31 -34.24 17.77
C PRO A 528 0.67 -35.50 16.99
N SER A 529 0.93 -35.34 15.69
CA SER A 529 1.71 -36.33 14.96
C SER A 529 3.10 -36.33 15.60
N SER A 530 3.53 -37.53 15.97
CA SER A 530 4.73 -37.83 16.77
C SER A 530 5.96 -37.07 16.28
N GLY A 531 6.43 -36.11 17.08
CA GLY A 531 7.73 -35.47 16.86
C GLY A 531 7.77 -34.00 17.28
N GLY A 532 7.78 -33.73 18.59
CA GLY A 532 8.52 -32.61 19.21
C GLY A 532 8.38 -31.17 18.71
N ALA A 533 7.43 -30.81 17.85
CA ALA A 533 7.24 -29.42 17.42
C ALA A 533 6.31 -28.70 18.41
N SER A 534 6.80 -27.60 18.99
CA SER A 534 6.00 -26.54 19.60
C SER A 534 4.74 -26.26 18.75
N ALA A 535 3.61 -25.92 19.40
CA ALA A 535 2.33 -25.62 18.75
C ALA A 535 2.44 -24.41 17.80
N ALA A 536 3.00 -24.64 16.62
CA ALA A 536 3.26 -23.61 15.63
C ALA A 536 1.96 -22.92 15.23
N PHE A 537 2.03 -21.60 15.04
CA PHE A 537 0.88 -20.80 14.65
C PHE A 537 0.31 -21.29 13.31
N ARG A 538 -0.99 -21.59 13.27
CA ARG A 538 -1.70 -21.93 12.04
C ARG A 538 -2.89 -20.98 11.90
N PRO A 539 -2.90 -20.09 10.88
CA PRO A 539 -4.02 -19.19 10.68
C PRO A 539 -5.33 -19.97 10.60
N PHE A 540 -6.36 -19.51 11.30
CA PHE A 540 -7.71 -20.08 11.26
C PHE A 540 -7.84 -21.55 11.72
N ALA A 541 -6.85 -22.10 12.44
CA ALA A 541 -6.96 -23.45 13.02
C ALA A 541 -8.10 -23.59 14.05
N ALA A 542 -8.53 -22.48 14.64
CA ALA A 542 -9.69 -22.41 15.55
C ALA A 542 -11.00 -22.03 14.84
N GLY A 543 -11.02 -22.02 13.50
CA GLY A 543 -12.12 -21.51 12.69
C GLY A 543 -11.87 -20.10 12.17
N PHE A 544 -12.78 -19.63 11.31
CA PHE A 544 -12.70 -18.33 10.67
C PHE A 544 -13.55 -17.31 11.43
N PRO A 545 -13.07 -16.07 11.62
CA PRO A 545 -13.83 -14.99 12.23
C PRO A 545 -14.89 -14.41 11.26
N THR A 546 -15.69 -15.28 10.68
CA THR A 546 -16.85 -14.96 9.85
C THR A 546 -18.14 -15.29 10.63
N PRO A 547 -19.31 -14.81 10.19
CA PRO A 547 -20.57 -15.12 10.86
C PRO A 547 -20.87 -16.63 10.99
N SER A 548 -20.35 -17.47 10.07
CA SER A 548 -20.54 -18.93 10.08
C SER A 548 -19.45 -19.71 10.82
N GLY A 549 -18.38 -19.05 11.26
CA GLY A 549 -17.17 -19.73 11.75
C GLY A 549 -16.33 -20.40 10.65
N LYS A 550 -16.74 -20.27 9.37
CA LYS A 550 -16.15 -20.95 8.21
C LYS A 550 -15.72 -19.96 7.14
N ALA A 551 -14.74 -20.31 6.30
CA ALA A 551 -14.43 -19.53 5.11
C ALA A 551 -15.64 -19.47 4.16
N LEU A 552 -15.92 -18.29 3.60
CA LEU A 552 -17.09 -18.01 2.79
C LEU A 552 -16.76 -18.11 1.30
N LEU A 553 -17.02 -19.28 0.70
CA LEU A 553 -16.94 -19.49 -0.75
C LEU A 553 -18.15 -18.84 -1.45
N TYR A 554 -19.31 -18.94 -0.80
CA TYR A 554 -20.49 -18.13 -1.04
C TYR A 554 -20.63 -17.07 0.06
N ASN A 555 -20.76 -15.80 -0.30
CA ASN A 555 -20.94 -14.71 0.65
C ASN A 555 -22.16 -13.84 0.30
N GLN A 556 -23.29 -14.11 0.97
CA GLN A 556 -24.54 -13.37 0.82
C GLN A 556 -24.39 -11.85 1.05
N ALA A 557 -23.45 -11.42 1.91
CA ALA A 557 -23.29 -10.01 2.26
C ALA A 557 -22.78 -9.14 1.10
N LEU A 558 -22.31 -9.77 0.00
CA LEU A 558 -21.87 -9.09 -1.21
C LEU A 558 -23.04 -8.63 -2.10
N ILE A 559 -24.19 -9.29 -2.04
CA ILE A 559 -25.37 -8.99 -2.87
C ILE A 559 -25.87 -7.55 -2.70
N PRO A 560 -26.10 -7.01 -1.48
CA PRO A 560 -26.55 -5.63 -1.33
C PRO A 560 -25.52 -4.59 -1.78
N LEU A 561 -24.26 -4.99 -1.97
CA LEU A 561 -23.19 -4.14 -2.54
C LEU A 561 -23.15 -4.21 -4.07
N GLY A 562 -24.07 -4.94 -4.72
CA GLY A 562 -24.08 -5.16 -6.16
C GLY A 562 -23.02 -6.16 -6.64
N LEU A 563 -22.47 -6.97 -5.75
CA LEU A 563 -21.39 -7.90 -6.03
C LEU A 563 -21.89 -9.36 -6.05
N ASP A 564 -21.28 -10.17 -6.91
CA ASP A 564 -21.61 -11.60 -7.03
C ASP A 564 -21.21 -12.37 -5.75
N PRO A 565 -22.15 -13.09 -5.11
CA PRO A 565 -21.87 -13.83 -3.88
C PRO A 565 -20.93 -15.02 -4.10
N VAL A 566 -20.65 -15.43 -5.34
CA VAL A 566 -19.64 -16.43 -5.70
C VAL A 566 -18.58 -15.77 -6.59
N ALA A 567 -17.32 -16.18 -6.47
CA ALA A 567 -16.27 -15.60 -7.30
C ALA A 567 -16.55 -15.80 -8.80
N SER A 568 -16.36 -14.74 -9.59
CA SER A 568 -16.52 -14.74 -11.06
C SER A 568 -15.45 -13.87 -11.70
N PHE A 569 -15.27 -14.02 -13.01
CA PHE A 569 -14.42 -13.14 -13.81
C PHE A 569 -15.27 -12.31 -14.76
N THR A 570 -14.97 -11.02 -14.80
CA THR A 570 -15.35 -10.11 -15.88
C THR A 570 -14.08 -9.33 -16.23
N PRO A 571 -13.74 -9.14 -17.50
CA PRO A 571 -12.55 -8.37 -17.86
C PRO A 571 -12.66 -6.91 -17.36
N PRO A 572 -11.54 -6.25 -17.04
CA PRO A 572 -11.54 -4.82 -16.71
C PRO A 572 -12.13 -3.96 -17.84
N GLU A 573 -12.78 -2.85 -17.48
CA GLU A 573 -13.32 -1.90 -18.46
C GLU A 573 -12.26 -1.35 -19.43
N GLU A 574 -11.04 -1.16 -18.93
CA GLU A 574 -9.86 -0.80 -19.73
C GLU A 574 -8.90 -1.99 -19.76
N SER A 575 -9.11 -2.89 -20.73
CA SER A 575 -8.25 -4.04 -21.00
C SER A 575 -8.31 -4.41 -22.48
N ARG A 576 -7.41 -5.29 -22.94
CA ARG A 576 -7.44 -5.81 -24.31
C ARG A 576 -8.72 -6.58 -24.66
N HIS A 577 -9.46 -7.01 -23.64
CA HIS A 577 -10.70 -7.78 -23.77
C HIS A 577 -11.95 -6.89 -23.84
N SER A 578 -11.79 -5.57 -23.79
CA SER A 578 -12.89 -4.61 -23.86
C SER A 578 -12.89 -3.81 -25.17
N PRO A 579 -14.03 -3.22 -25.59
CA PRO A 579 -14.09 -2.36 -26.78
C PRO A 579 -13.14 -1.16 -26.75
N ALA A 580 -12.67 -0.74 -25.56
CA ALA A 580 -11.72 0.35 -25.41
C ALA A 580 -10.36 0.05 -26.10
N ALA A 581 -10.01 -1.23 -26.25
CA ALA A 581 -8.81 -1.69 -26.95
C ALA A 581 -8.76 -1.26 -28.42
N ASN A 582 -9.92 -1.00 -29.06
CA ASN A 582 -9.98 -0.51 -30.44
C ASN A 582 -9.39 0.89 -30.60
N ARG A 583 -9.39 1.69 -29.52
CA ARG A 583 -8.83 3.05 -29.52
C ARG A 583 -7.40 3.09 -28.98
N TYR A 584 -7.12 2.29 -27.96
CA TYR A 584 -5.84 2.24 -27.28
C TYR A 584 -5.46 0.77 -27.05
N PRO A 585 -4.56 0.20 -27.87
CA PRO A 585 -4.37 -1.26 -27.90
C PRO A 585 -3.40 -1.80 -26.84
N LEU A 586 -2.67 -0.94 -26.12
CA LEU A 586 -1.63 -1.37 -25.17
C LEU A 586 -2.10 -1.19 -23.72
N GLU A 587 -1.94 -2.23 -22.91
CA GLU A 587 -2.20 -2.20 -21.46
C GLU A 587 -0.99 -1.65 -20.71
N MET A 588 -1.19 -0.59 -19.93
CA MET A 588 -0.12 0.10 -19.22
C MET A 588 -0.01 -0.31 -17.75
N LEU A 589 1.18 -0.80 -17.38
CA LEU A 589 1.55 -1.06 -16.00
C LEU A 589 2.25 0.16 -15.39
N ALA A 590 1.55 0.87 -14.49
CA ALA A 590 2.10 1.97 -13.71
C ALA A 590 2.97 1.48 -12.52
N ARG A 591 4.14 0.92 -12.82
CA ARG A 591 4.96 0.20 -11.83
C ARG A 591 5.54 1.14 -10.78
N LYS A 592 5.71 0.59 -9.57
CA LYS A 592 6.58 1.22 -8.57
C LYS A 592 8.03 0.97 -8.94
N ALA A 593 8.90 1.94 -8.72
CA ALA A 593 10.35 1.75 -8.80
C ALA A 593 10.83 0.81 -7.67
N ASP A 594 11.92 0.07 -7.87
CA ASP A 594 12.41 -0.90 -6.88
C ASP A 594 13.12 -0.19 -5.70
N ASN A 595 13.84 0.90 -5.99
CA ASN A 595 14.66 1.66 -5.05
C ASN A 595 14.04 2.99 -4.62
N PHE A 596 12.81 3.29 -5.06
CA PHE A 596 11.98 4.33 -4.45
C PHE A 596 10.83 3.72 -3.66
N LEU A 597 10.10 4.56 -2.93
CA LEU A 597 8.92 4.17 -2.21
C LEU A 597 7.77 5.07 -2.63
N ASN A 598 7.00 4.63 -3.64
CA ASN A 598 6.07 5.50 -4.35
C ASN A 598 6.84 6.72 -4.91
N SER A 599 6.59 7.94 -4.40
CA SER A 599 7.37 9.14 -4.72
C SER A 599 8.42 9.50 -3.66
N THR A 600 8.51 8.79 -2.54
CA THR A 600 9.57 9.00 -1.53
C THR A 600 10.90 8.46 -2.06
N PHE A 601 12.00 9.15 -1.72
CA PHE A 601 13.39 8.88 -2.15
C PHE A 601 13.73 9.24 -3.61
N CYS A 602 12.77 9.66 -4.44
CA CYS A 602 13.03 10.05 -5.84
C CYS A 602 14.06 11.18 -5.98
N ASN A 603 14.18 12.04 -4.97
CA ASN A 603 15.06 13.20 -4.96
C ASN A 603 16.45 12.94 -4.34
N ILE A 604 16.70 11.73 -3.81
CA ILE A 604 17.97 11.44 -3.15
C ILE A 604 18.99 11.07 -4.22
N GLU A 605 19.98 11.95 -4.42
CA GLU A 605 21.00 11.85 -5.47
C GLU A 605 21.69 10.47 -5.50
N SER A 606 22.02 9.91 -4.33
CA SER A 606 22.68 8.60 -4.27
C SER A 606 21.79 7.48 -4.83
N LEU A 607 20.46 7.59 -4.72
CA LEU A 607 19.49 6.58 -5.15
C LEU A 607 19.01 6.78 -6.60
N GLN A 608 19.08 8.00 -7.15
CA GLN A 608 18.60 8.30 -8.50
C GLN A 608 19.22 7.41 -9.60
N PRO A 609 20.55 7.14 -9.62
CA PRO A 609 21.15 6.27 -10.63
C PRO A 609 20.66 4.82 -10.62
N LEU A 610 19.96 4.38 -9.56
CA LEU A 610 19.45 3.02 -9.44
C LEU A 610 18.11 2.81 -10.16
N GLU A 611 17.47 3.89 -10.61
CA GLU A 611 16.15 3.86 -11.25
C GLU A 611 16.11 4.74 -12.49
N ASP A 612 15.48 4.22 -13.54
CA ASP A 612 15.12 5.01 -14.72
C ASP A 612 13.60 5.18 -14.76
N THR A 613 13.12 6.37 -14.41
CA THR A 613 11.70 6.77 -14.50
C THR A 613 11.35 7.40 -15.85
N GLY A 614 12.33 7.59 -16.73
CA GLY A 614 12.16 8.13 -18.07
C GLY A 614 11.99 7.08 -19.17
N ALA A 615 12.00 5.79 -18.81
CA ALA A 615 11.87 4.67 -19.75
C ALA A 615 10.44 4.13 -19.85
N LEU A 616 10.06 3.76 -21.08
CA LEU A 616 8.91 2.92 -21.38
C LEU A 616 9.40 1.55 -21.83
N GLU A 617 9.13 0.51 -21.04
CA GLU A 617 9.41 -0.87 -21.41
C GLU A 617 8.32 -1.37 -22.37
N ILE A 618 8.74 -1.86 -23.55
CA ILE A 618 7.86 -2.31 -24.63
C ILE A 618 8.42 -3.58 -25.27
N SER A 619 7.53 -4.48 -25.68
CA SER A 619 7.92 -5.71 -26.39
C SER A 619 8.50 -5.40 -27.78
N ALA A 620 9.38 -6.28 -28.27
CA ALA A 620 9.94 -6.13 -29.62
C ALA A 620 8.86 -6.14 -30.71
N ALA A 621 7.79 -6.93 -30.53
CA ALA A 621 6.68 -7.01 -31.48
C ALA A 621 5.89 -5.69 -31.55
N ASP A 622 5.53 -5.12 -30.40
CA ASP A 622 4.77 -3.86 -30.35
C ASP A 622 5.60 -2.66 -30.82
N ALA A 623 6.91 -2.67 -30.54
CA ALA A 623 7.84 -1.65 -30.99
C ALA A 623 8.01 -1.69 -32.53
N ALA A 624 8.22 -2.88 -33.10
CA ALA A 624 8.35 -3.05 -34.54
C ALA A 624 7.09 -2.63 -35.30
N ALA A 625 5.90 -2.99 -34.80
CA ALA A 625 4.61 -2.58 -35.37
C ALA A 625 4.42 -1.05 -35.42
N ARG A 626 5.16 -0.31 -34.60
CA ARG A 626 5.09 1.16 -34.48
C ARG A 626 6.33 1.87 -35.05
N GLY A 627 7.28 1.15 -35.65
CA GLY A 627 8.54 1.72 -36.13
C GLY A 627 9.43 2.32 -35.02
N ILE A 628 9.30 1.81 -33.79
CA ILE A 628 10.04 2.26 -32.61
C ILE A 628 11.27 1.37 -32.43
N HIS A 629 12.43 2.00 -32.25
CA HIS A 629 13.68 1.35 -31.86
C HIS A 629 14.01 1.66 -30.41
N HIS A 630 14.90 0.85 -29.83
CA HIS A 630 15.45 1.13 -28.51
C HIS A 630 16.12 2.50 -28.46
N GLY A 631 15.83 3.28 -27.42
CA GLY A 631 16.34 4.64 -27.22
C GLY A 631 15.53 5.74 -27.92
N ASP A 632 14.60 5.40 -28.82
CA ASP A 632 13.74 6.40 -29.46
C ASP A 632 12.89 7.14 -28.43
N ARG A 633 12.73 8.45 -28.62
CA ARG A 633 11.74 9.23 -27.87
C ARG A 633 10.34 8.84 -28.33
N VAL A 634 9.48 8.57 -27.36
CA VAL A 634 8.09 8.15 -27.61
C VAL A 634 7.13 8.98 -26.80
N ARG A 635 5.96 9.21 -27.38
CA ARG A 635 4.79 9.75 -26.69
C ARG A 635 3.90 8.58 -26.28
N VAL A 636 3.54 8.54 -25.00
CA VAL A 636 2.58 7.59 -24.44
C VAL A 636 1.36 8.36 -24.03
N TRP A 637 0.18 8.00 -24.54
CA TRP A 637 -1.00 8.85 -24.38
C TRP A 637 -2.31 8.06 -24.36
N ASN A 638 -3.34 8.69 -23.79
CA ASN A 638 -4.73 8.29 -23.90
C ASN A 638 -5.66 9.50 -23.76
N GLY A 639 -6.95 9.29 -23.50
CA GLY A 639 -7.93 10.38 -23.39
C GLY A 639 -7.74 11.31 -22.19
N ARG A 640 -6.90 10.94 -21.20
CA ARG A 640 -6.69 11.69 -19.95
C ARG A 640 -5.42 12.53 -19.97
N GLY A 641 -4.42 12.12 -20.74
CA GLY A 641 -3.15 12.81 -20.79
C GLY A 641 -2.11 12.11 -21.65
N GLU A 642 -0.89 12.63 -21.57
CA GLU A 642 0.27 12.13 -22.30
C GLU A 642 1.56 12.40 -21.52
N LEU A 643 2.60 11.63 -21.83
CA LEU A 643 3.96 11.90 -21.37
C LEU A 643 4.99 11.45 -22.42
N GLU A 644 6.16 12.07 -22.36
CA GLU A 644 7.31 11.69 -23.16
C GLU A 644 8.23 10.77 -22.36
N LEU A 645 8.60 9.64 -22.98
CA LEU A 645 9.53 8.66 -22.42
C LEU A 645 10.52 8.22 -23.52
N ASN A 646 11.55 7.48 -23.13
CA ASN A 646 12.44 6.79 -24.06
C ASN A 646 12.04 5.31 -24.15
N ALA A 647 11.94 4.77 -25.36
CA ALA A 647 11.60 3.36 -25.56
C ALA A 647 12.75 2.45 -25.08
N TYR A 648 12.43 1.53 -24.18
CA TYR A 648 13.32 0.47 -23.74
C TYR A 648 12.79 -0.86 -24.27
N VAL A 649 13.12 -1.19 -25.52
CA VAL A 649 12.68 -2.42 -26.18
C VAL A 649 13.37 -3.62 -25.52
N ASN A 650 12.59 -4.48 -24.87
CA ASN A 650 13.11 -5.63 -24.14
C ASN A 650 12.07 -6.79 -24.07
N GLY A 651 12.36 -7.84 -23.30
CA GLY A 651 11.45 -8.98 -23.07
C GLY A 651 10.84 -9.01 -21.67
N ALA A 652 10.71 -7.86 -21.01
CA ALA A 652 10.18 -7.77 -19.64
C ALA A 652 8.65 -7.75 -19.57
N VAL A 653 7.99 -7.41 -20.68
CA VAL A 653 6.53 -7.40 -20.85
C VAL A 653 6.14 -8.19 -22.11
N GLN A 654 4.95 -8.77 -22.10
CA GLN A 654 4.39 -9.49 -23.27
C GLN A 654 3.84 -8.52 -24.32
N PRO A 655 3.65 -8.97 -25.58
CA PRO A 655 2.93 -8.20 -26.58
C PRO A 655 1.56 -7.70 -26.09
N GLY A 656 1.26 -6.44 -26.40
CA GLY A 656 0.08 -5.72 -25.92
C GLY A 656 0.22 -5.12 -24.51
N VAL A 657 1.38 -5.26 -23.85
CA VAL A 657 1.64 -4.67 -22.51
C VAL A 657 2.84 -3.74 -22.59
N VAL A 658 2.74 -2.59 -21.94
CA VAL A 658 3.84 -1.65 -21.72
C VAL A 658 3.96 -1.33 -20.23
N ALA A 659 5.14 -0.91 -19.79
CA ALA A 659 5.38 -0.55 -18.39
C ALA A 659 6.28 0.67 -18.27
N ALA A 660 5.97 1.54 -17.30
CA ALA A 660 6.87 2.60 -16.85
C ALA A 660 6.80 2.74 -15.33
N LYS A 661 7.77 3.46 -14.77
CA LYS A 661 7.88 3.66 -13.32
C LYS A 661 7.37 5.03 -12.91
N LEU A 662 6.70 5.09 -11.77
CA LEU A 662 6.33 6.35 -11.14
C LEU A 662 7.57 7.08 -10.61
N GLY A 663 7.60 8.40 -10.79
CA GLY A 663 8.59 9.32 -10.24
C GLY A 663 7.99 10.70 -9.98
N TRP A 664 8.83 11.67 -9.64
CA TRP A 664 8.40 13.08 -9.54
C TRP A 664 8.20 13.66 -10.93
N GLY A 665 7.05 14.31 -11.14
CA GLY A 665 6.71 14.92 -12.42
C GLY A 665 7.72 16.00 -12.79
N ARG A 666 8.23 16.74 -11.81
CA ARG A 666 9.24 17.79 -12.02
C ARG A 666 10.58 17.30 -12.59
N PHE A 667 10.89 16.01 -12.48
CA PHE A 667 12.07 15.41 -13.12
C PHE A 667 11.76 14.88 -14.53
N ALA A 668 10.48 14.72 -14.87
CA ALA A 668 10.06 14.33 -16.21
C ALA A 668 10.11 15.55 -17.15
N LYS A 669 10.47 15.31 -18.42
CA LYS A 669 10.50 16.34 -19.47
C LYS A 669 9.14 17.01 -19.65
N SER A 670 8.07 16.22 -19.59
CA SER A 670 6.69 16.67 -19.72
C SER A 670 6.12 17.34 -18.45
N ARG A 671 6.89 17.38 -17.35
CA ARG A 671 6.46 17.88 -16.02
C ARG A 671 5.22 17.20 -15.43
N VAL A 672 4.81 16.05 -15.97
CA VAL A 672 3.68 15.25 -15.49
C VAL A 672 4.15 13.88 -15.02
N THR A 673 3.39 13.27 -14.12
CA THR A 673 3.66 11.89 -13.70
C THR A 673 2.94 10.88 -14.58
N LEU A 674 3.37 9.62 -14.47
CA LEU A 674 2.71 8.48 -15.11
C LEU A 674 1.21 8.39 -14.79
N ASN A 675 0.78 8.92 -13.65
CA ASN A 675 -0.63 8.97 -13.28
C ASN A 675 -1.47 9.97 -14.09
N ALA A 676 -0.87 10.72 -15.04
CA ALA A 676 -1.62 11.46 -16.05
C ALA A 676 -2.45 10.54 -16.94
N LEU A 677 -2.02 9.28 -17.08
CA LEU A 677 -2.70 8.28 -17.88
C LEU A 677 -3.73 7.47 -17.09
N THR A 678 -3.72 7.48 -15.75
CA THR A 678 -4.54 6.59 -14.92
C THR A 678 -5.90 7.20 -14.58
N SER A 679 -6.88 6.35 -14.25
CA SER A 679 -8.27 6.74 -13.97
C SER A 679 -8.54 6.92 -12.47
N GLU A 680 -9.48 7.81 -12.12
CA GLU A 680 -10.05 7.90 -10.76
C GLU A 680 -11.18 6.88 -10.53
N ARG A 681 -11.43 5.97 -11.49
CA ARG A 681 -12.35 4.84 -11.31
C ARG A 681 -11.88 4.01 -10.11
N LEU A 682 -12.84 3.70 -9.24
CA LEU A 682 -12.63 2.83 -8.09
C LEU A 682 -12.79 1.37 -8.49
N ALA A 683 -12.00 0.49 -7.87
CA ALA A 683 -12.13 -0.94 -8.03
C ALA A 683 -13.48 -1.44 -7.50
N ASP A 684 -13.87 -2.62 -7.97
CA ASP A 684 -15.10 -3.35 -7.63
C ASP A 684 -15.44 -3.43 -6.14
N MET A 685 -14.45 -3.48 -5.25
CA MET A 685 -14.65 -3.40 -3.80
C MET A 685 -13.52 -2.66 -3.08
N GLY A 686 -13.83 -2.18 -1.88
CA GLY A 686 -12.88 -1.46 -1.01
C GLY A 686 -12.46 -0.07 -1.50
N GLY A 687 -13.05 0.43 -2.59
CA GLY A 687 -12.87 1.81 -3.05
C GLY A 687 -11.43 2.19 -3.42
N GLY A 688 -10.59 1.20 -3.76
CA GLY A 688 -9.19 1.41 -4.14
C GLY A 688 -9.02 1.80 -5.61
N PRO A 689 -7.80 2.18 -6.04
CA PRO A 689 -7.53 2.70 -7.37
C PRO A 689 -7.25 1.60 -8.41
N THR A 690 -7.48 1.95 -9.67
CA THR A 690 -7.38 1.04 -10.83
C THR A 690 -6.12 1.28 -11.67
N PHE A 691 -4.97 1.49 -11.01
CA PHE A 691 -3.70 1.86 -11.65
C PHE A 691 -3.22 0.93 -12.78
N TYR A 692 -3.64 -0.35 -12.79
CA TYR A 692 -3.28 -1.36 -13.78
C TYR A 692 -4.43 -1.71 -14.75
N SER A 693 -5.51 -0.92 -14.74
CA SER A 693 -6.56 -0.92 -15.77
C SER A 693 -6.49 0.38 -16.54
N CYS A 694 -5.50 0.45 -17.42
CA CYS A 694 -5.20 1.63 -18.21
C CYS A 694 -4.79 1.18 -19.61
N LEU A 695 -5.49 1.69 -20.62
CA LEU A 695 -5.10 1.52 -22.01
C LEU A 695 -4.45 2.78 -22.57
N VAL A 696 -3.42 2.59 -23.39
CA VAL A 696 -2.63 3.66 -24.00
C VAL A 696 -2.32 3.35 -25.46
N GLU A 697 -1.94 4.38 -26.20
CA GLU A 697 -1.20 4.25 -27.45
C GLU A 697 0.22 4.83 -27.27
N VAL A 698 1.15 4.33 -28.08
CA VAL A 698 2.54 4.75 -28.12
C VAL A 698 2.92 5.10 -29.56
N GLU A 699 3.54 6.24 -29.74
CA GLU A 699 4.08 6.65 -31.04
C GLU A 699 5.49 7.21 -30.91
N LYS A 700 6.30 7.03 -31.97
CA LYS A 700 7.62 7.65 -32.07
C LYS A 700 7.47 9.16 -32.26
N LEU A 701 8.14 9.94 -31.42
CA LEU A 701 8.25 11.38 -31.62
C LEU A 701 9.25 11.65 -32.74
N ARG A 702 8.86 12.51 -33.69
CA ARG A 702 9.78 13.01 -34.72
C ARG A 702 10.64 14.13 -34.11
N GLU A 703 11.91 14.18 -34.50
CA GLU A 703 12.86 15.20 -34.04
C GLU A 703 12.44 16.61 -34.41
#